data_AF-A0AAW6HPH5-F1
#
_entry.id   AF-A0AAW6HPH5-F1
#
_cell.length_a   1.000
_cell.length_b   1.000
_cell.length_c   1.000
_cell.angle_alpha   90.00
_cell.angle_beta   90.00
_cell.angle_gamma   90.00
#
_symmetry.space_group_name_H-M   'P 1'
#
loop_
_entity.id
_entity.type
_entity.pdbx_description
1 polymer ?
#
loop_
_entity_poly.entity_id
_entity_poly.type
_entity_poly.pdbx_seq_one_letter_code
_entity_poly.pdbx_strand_id
1 'polypeptide(L)'
;MKFKKRSLLSVLLLISSTTLTASCFYDKTKVIKREENTSKDESNLKEGMVKEEDKKEETEKNIQEKNPSDDQSSMNETEEVDPTENNNDQEALENEKAKNKVVEIEKNTDINTQTTKEKLKAFSDEIVDSAKNEYPSVFIGRNASQYLISSSNAMLAQLELSKNDKQPYNDIIYIIDTVVNDYGKTLKNEKQRFNYNELLKTYGDTALLNENNELTNIEDGRLRVVDKQIYLDNTKKGSNYSVFPRSIEELKTYLKGYIDKVKLFDFYIPDISFIDINYPIRNWIITHANKIVILSDGNAQPYKFINNDYIPWAKRQSNHYSKEELTEFWDKGIKTKKLDINFRYFYTLEDKFKIFNLIGDYSQYFNKELDLNDTSWANLDIKTYPLNFKDFANSISELDISKYYEEYSTLFHLKDKTILDFITYGKDNYDPNKENLIFIGSSLFRKDASSKWRLRLEFPTVATREVHNYIEKIHELYPPERYNYFYKLHPVYKNEDAVKYIQLLNNSKENKGIILDPSVSWENMLAIDLNNISSNKSVFFKSDEFNKDSVKTKLYGLQATTTVLLTTIAMLQEYFNIDMEETLHFVDLNNFPIPESFHLIRRDNFFYDKKKGYNANYEEMIKIYKYFVFSHNFPSIKSIPSMSEFLKKEVKKDEMKMDSEIEMPK
;
A
#
# COMPACT_ATOMS: atom_id res chain seq x y z
N MET A 1 17.24 64.89 -27.82
CA MET A 1 16.12 64.54 -28.72
C MET A 1 15.68 63.11 -28.41
N LYS A 2 14.38 62.90 -28.10
CA LYS A 2 13.56 61.67 -28.01
C LYS A 2 14.18 60.27 -27.72
N PHE A 3 13.83 59.74 -26.55
CA PHE A 3 13.24 58.42 -26.18
C PHE A 3 13.39 57.13 -27.04
N LYS A 4 13.63 56.03 -26.28
CA LYS A 4 12.93 54.71 -26.21
C LYS A 4 13.48 53.46 -26.95
N LYS A 5 13.73 52.42 -26.11
CA LYS A 5 13.29 51.00 -26.15
C LYS A 5 13.70 50.11 -27.35
N ARG A 6 14.34 48.95 -27.08
CA ARG A 6 13.74 47.59 -26.84
C ARG A 6 14.66 46.43 -27.30
N SER A 7 14.62 45.33 -26.53
CA SER A 7 14.80 43.90 -26.92
C SER A 7 16.23 43.43 -27.23
N LEU A 8 16.67 42.17 -27.08
CA LEU A 8 16.14 40.90 -26.55
C LEU A 8 17.34 39.92 -26.54
N LEU A 9 17.33 38.92 -25.64
CA LEU A 9 17.87 37.54 -25.82
C LEU A 9 19.35 37.34 -26.24
N SER A 10 20.21 36.60 -25.51
CA SER A 10 20.16 35.12 -25.47
C SER A 10 21.25 34.49 -24.56
N VAL A 11 20.81 33.60 -23.66
CA VAL A 11 21.31 32.21 -23.45
C VAL A 11 22.50 31.88 -22.49
N LEU A 12 22.22 30.81 -21.69
CA LEU A 12 23.04 29.81 -20.96
C LEU A 12 23.42 30.08 -19.48
N LEU A 13 22.67 29.61 -18.45
CA LEU A 13 22.40 28.25 -17.88
C LEU A 13 23.60 27.56 -17.19
N LEU A 14 23.53 27.44 -15.85
CA LEU A 14 24.05 26.32 -15.06
C LEU A 14 23.36 26.30 -13.68
N ILE A 15 22.45 25.33 -13.50
CA ILE A 15 21.83 24.94 -12.22
C ILE A 15 22.27 23.50 -11.98
N SER A 16 22.87 23.21 -10.83
CA SER A 16 23.08 21.84 -10.36
C SER A 16 22.14 21.55 -9.19
N SER A 17 21.13 20.73 -9.46
CA SER A 17 20.16 20.18 -8.53
C SER A 17 20.68 18.91 -7.87
N THR A 18 20.69 18.86 -6.54
CA THR A 18 20.84 17.62 -5.75
C THR A 18 19.47 17.02 -5.46
N THR A 19 19.21 15.82 -6.02
CA THR A 19 18.02 14.99 -5.77
C THR A 19 18.26 14.00 -4.63
N LEU A 20 17.39 14.00 -3.61
CA LEU A 20 17.37 13.02 -2.51
C LEU A 20 16.34 11.92 -2.79
N THR A 21 16.72 10.69 -2.45
CA THR A 21 16.05 9.41 -2.74
C THR A 21 14.82 9.12 -1.89
N ALA A 22 13.85 8.42 -2.50
CA ALA A 22 12.62 7.91 -1.91
C ALA A 22 12.82 7.02 -0.66
N SER A 23 11.92 7.22 0.29
CA SER A 23 11.81 6.60 1.61
C SER A 23 11.20 5.20 1.56
N CYS A 24 12.00 4.21 1.97
CA CYS A 24 11.58 2.96 2.58
C CYS A 24 12.70 2.54 3.53
N PHE A 25 12.70 3.01 4.78
CA PHE A 25 13.41 2.37 5.89
C PHE A 25 12.79 2.77 7.22
N TYR A 26 12.32 1.77 7.95
CA TYR A 26 12.26 1.75 9.40
C TYR A 26 13.40 0.84 9.83
N ASP A 27 14.42 1.39 10.49
CA ASP A 27 15.23 0.61 11.43
C ASP A 27 15.80 1.55 12.51
N LYS A 28 15.55 1.21 13.78
CA LYS A 28 16.05 1.92 14.96
C LYS A 28 17.21 1.11 15.50
N THR A 29 18.44 1.54 15.26
CA THR A 29 19.59 1.11 16.06
C THR A 29 20.19 2.30 16.79
N LYS A 30 20.07 2.28 18.13
CA LYS A 30 20.90 3.05 19.06
C LYS A 30 22.36 2.67 18.80
N VAL A 31 23.17 3.61 18.34
CA VAL A 31 24.63 3.51 18.42
C VAL A 31 25.08 4.50 19.49
N ILE A 32 25.49 3.95 20.63
CA ILE A 32 26.24 4.68 21.65
C ILE A 32 27.64 4.89 21.08
N LYS A 33 27.99 6.14 20.77
CA LYS A 33 29.38 6.55 20.56
C LYS A 33 30.06 6.60 21.93
N ARG A 34 31.12 5.82 22.11
CA ARG A 34 32.22 6.19 23.02
C ARG A 34 33.38 6.63 22.14
N GLU A 35 33.69 7.92 22.23
CA GLU A 35 35.01 8.46 21.93
C GLU A 35 35.98 7.93 23.00
N GLU A 36 37.19 7.54 22.61
CA GLU A 36 38.38 8.06 23.27
C GLU A 36 39.65 7.77 22.48
N ASN A 37 40.59 8.65 22.72
CA ASN A 37 41.78 8.98 21.95
C ASN A 37 42.99 8.09 22.29
N THR A 38 43.87 8.01 21.29
CA THR A 38 45.35 8.08 21.38
C THR A 38 46.18 7.01 22.12
N SER A 39 47.09 6.45 21.31
CA SER A 39 48.55 6.41 21.47
C SER A 39 49.24 5.19 22.11
N LYS A 40 50.19 4.69 21.31
CA LYS A 40 51.59 4.33 21.62
C LYS A 40 51.91 3.10 22.47
N ASP A 41 52.64 2.22 21.80
CA ASP A 41 53.95 1.64 22.16
C ASP A 41 54.13 0.71 23.38
N GLU A 42 54.74 -0.42 23.05
CA GLU A 42 55.84 -1.11 23.74
C GLU A 42 55.58 -1.93 25.03
N SER A 43 55.59 -3.26 24.80
CA SER A 43 56.48 -4.28 25.39
C SER A 43 56.82 -4.32 26.89
N ASN A 44 56.74 -5.56 27.40
CA ASN A 44 57.62 -6.20 28.40
C ASN A 44 57.58 -5.69 29.85
N LEU A 45 57.11 -6.54 30.79
CA LEU A 45 57.96 -7.35 31.68
C LEU A 45 57.15 -8.09 32.76
N LYS A 46 57.74 -9.21 33.20
CA LYS A 46 57.31 -10.17 34.21
C LYS A 46 57.62 -9.70 35.65
N GLU A 47 57.14 -10.53 36.59
CA GLU A 47 57.52 -10.66 38.01
C GLU A 47 56.89 -9.63 38.95
N GLY A 48 56.38 -9.97 40.14
CA GLY A 48 56.33 -11.23 40.86
C GLY A 48 55.76 -10.98 42.27
N MET A 49 55.30 -12.07 42.90
CA MET A 49 55.39 -12.37 44.33
C MET A 49 54.83 -11.43 45.42
N VAL A 50 53.86 -12.00 46.15
CA VAL A 50 53.93 -12.31 47.61
C VAL A 50 53.38 -11.32 48.65
N LYS A 51 52.37 -11.84 49.41
CA LYS A 51 52.05 -11.74 50.88
C LYS A 51 51.91 -10.33 51.50
N GLU A 52 51.19 -10.07 52.59
CA GLU A 52 50.29 -10.74 53.57
C GLU A 52 49.72 -9.56 54.39
N GLU A 53 48.55 -9.76 55.02
CA GLU A 53 48.10 -9.21 56.34
C GLU A 53 48.17 -7.66 56.55
N ASP A 54 47.25 -6.96 57.22
CA ASP A 54 46.52 -7.29 58.43
C ASP A 54 45.54 -6.13 58.78
N LYS A 55 44.43 -6.47 59.45
CA LYS A 55 43.78 -5.74 60.58
C LYS A 55 43.22 -4.30 60.47
N LYS A 56 41.88 -4.27 60.66
CA LYS A 56 41.13 -3.77 61.85
C LYS A 56 40.46 -2.38 61.89
N GLU A 57 39.30 -2.46 62.57
CA GLU A 57 38.55 -1.48 63.37
C GLU A 57 37.64 -0.51 62.60
N GLU A 58 36.31 -0.69 62.57
CA GLU A 58 35.27 -0.75 63.65
C GLU A 58 34.80 0.65 64.07
N THR A 59 33.55 1.00 63.75
CA THR A 59 32.68 1.72 64.71
C THR A 59 31.20 1.54 64.39
N GLU A 60 30.51 1.06 65.40
CA GLU A 60 29.07 0.80 65.54
C GLU A 60 28.23 2.07 65.71
N LYS A 61 26.90 1.96 65.49
CA LYS A 61 25.81 2.17 66.49
C LYS A 61 24.47 2.41 65.78
N ASN A 62 23.51 1.47 65.90
CA ASN A 62 22.40 1.41 66.89
C ASN A 62 21.10 1.99 66.32
N ILE A 63 19.87 1.49 66.50
CA ILE A 63 19.31 0.36 67.28
C ILE A 63 17.77 0.29 66.97
N GLN A 64 17.18 -0.92 67.11
CA GLN A 64 15.75 -1.25 67.41
C GLN A 64 14.63 -0.97 66.40
N GLU A 65 13.56 -1.76 66.29
CA GLU A 65 13.15 -3.13 66.68
C GLU A 65 11.66 -3.27 66.28
N LYS A 66 11.24 -4.44 65.77
CA LYS A 66 10.00 -5.19 66.13
C LYS A 66 9.45 -6.04 64.99
N ASN A 67 9.78 -7.33 65.06
CA ASN A 67 8.91 -8.48 64.74
C ASN A 67 8.08 -8.82 66.03
N PRO A 68 7.03 -9.69 66.06
CA PRO A 68 7.07 -11.07 65.51
C PRO A 68 5.74 -11.75 65.08
N SER A 69 5.90 -12.94 64.47
CA SER A 69 5.25 -14.25 64.77
C SER A 69 4.99 -15.01 63.46
N ASP A 70 5.86 -15.95 63.06
CA ASP A 70 5.84 -17.40 63.38
C ASP A 70 4.70 -18.15 62.67
N ASP A 71 4.98 -19.07 61.71
CA ASP A 71 5.33 -20.46 62.04
C ASP A 71 5.73 -21.32 60.80
N GLN A 72 6.80 -22.09 61.00
CA GLN A 72 7.17 -23.44 60.51
C GLN A 72 7.29 -23.89 59.02
N SER A 73 8.55 -24.21 58.69
CA SER A 73 9.11 -25.43 58.05
C SER A 73 8.57 -25.90 56.69
N SER A 74 9.39 -26.22 55.68
CA SER A 74 10.57 -27.09 55.71
C SER A 74 11.37 -26.96 54.42
N MET A 75 12.67 -27.24 54.50
CA MET A 75 13.61 -27.31 53.39
C MET A 75 13.26 -28.46 52.43
N ASN A 76 13.39 -28.23 51.12
CA ASN A 76 13.99 -29.19 50.20
C ASN A 76 14.56 -28.49 48.96
N GLU A 77 15.56 -29.17 48.41
CA GLU A 77 16.64 -28.67 47.57
C GLU A 77 16.19 -28.17 46.19
N THR A 78 16.95 -27.18 45.72
CA THR A 78 17.00 -26.63 44.36
C THR A 78 17.40 -27.67 43.31
N GLU A 79 16.53 -27.89 42.33
CA GLU A 79 16.91 -28.19 40.94
C GLU A 79 16.47 -27.01 40.07
N GLU A 80 17.45 -26.31 39.47
CA GLU A 80 17.21 -25.36 38.38
C GLU A 80 16.71 -26.15 37.15
N VAL A 81 15.45 -25.93 36.78
CA VAL A 81 14.89 -26.36 35.48
C VAL A 81 14.66 -25.11 34.63
N ASP A 82 15.33 -25.09 33.49
CA ASP A 82 15.29 -24.08 32.43
C ASP A 82 13.86 -23.94 31.85
N PRO A 83 13.21 -22.75 31.91
CA PRO A 83 11.82 -22.57 31.48
C PRO A 83 11.69 -22.17 30.00
N THR A 84 12.50 -22.72 29.09
CA THR A 84 12.49 -22.33 27.67
C THR A 84 11.95 -23.37 26.68
N GLU A 85 11.62 -24.61 27.09
CA GLU A 85 11.13 -25.63 26.14
C GLU A 85 9.61 -25.90 26.16
N ASN A 86 8.86 -25.55 27.21
CA ASN A 86 7.44 -25.94 27.30
C ASN A 86 6.40 -24.94 26.75
N ASN A 87 6.79 -23.73 26.33
CA ASN A 87 5.85 -22.75 25.78
C ASN A 87 5.58 -22.90 24.26
N ASN A 88 6.47 -23.56 23.51
CA ASN A 88 6.30 -23.71 22.06
C ASN A 88 5.32 -24.84 21.69
N ASP A 89 5.21 -25.88 22.54
CA ASP A 89 4.35 -27.03 22.26
C ASP A 89 2.87 -26.76 22.58
N GLN A 90 2.57 -25.88 23.55
CA GLN A 90 1.20 -25.42 23.80
C GLN A 90 0.69 -24.47 22.70
N GLU A 91 1.54 -23.58 22.19
CA GLU A 91 1.18 -22.66 21.10
C GLU A 91 1.02 -23.41 19.76
N ALA A 92 1.78 -24.50 19.54
CA ALA A 92 1.61 -25.39 18.41
C ALA A 92 0.31 -26.21 18.49
N LEU A 93 -0.04 -26.74 19.67
CA LEU A 93 -1.29 -27.50 19.88
C LEU A 93 -2.55 -26.63 19.77
N GLU A 94 -2.51 -25.38 20.23
CA GLU A 94 -3.61 -24.43 20.10
C GLU A 94 -3.80 -23.99 18.64
N ASN A 95 -2.70 -23.79 17.90
CA ASN A 95 -2.73 -23.52 16.46
C ASN A 95 -3.26 -24.70 15.64
N GLU A 96 -3.02 -25.94 16.07
CA GLU A 96 -3.51 -27.14 15.38
C GLU A 96 -5.01 -27.40 15.67
N LYS A 97 -5.47 -27.16 16.90
CA LYS A 97 -6.90 -27.20 17.26
C LYS A 97 -7.70 -26.07 16.59
N ALA A 98 -7.13 -24.87 16.48
CA ALA A 98 -7.72 -23.78 15.70
C ALA A 98 -7.78 -24.10 14.20
N LYS A 99 -6.72 -24.69 13.63
CA LYS A 99 -6.70 -25.17 12.23
C LYS A 99 -7.82 -26.19 11.96
N ASN A 100 -7.98 -27.18 12.83
CA ASN A 100 -8.96 -28.24 12.60
C ASN A 100 -10.41 -27.76 12.75
N LYS A 101 -10.69 -26.77 13.61
CA LYS A 101 -12.00 -26.11 13.68
C LYS A 101 -12.29 -25.24 12.45
N VAL A 102 -11.30 -24.53 11.92
CA VAL A 102 -11.46 -23.68 10.72
C VAL A 102 -11.73 -24.51 9.46
N VAL A 103 -11.13 -25.70 9.32
CA VAL A 103 -11.36 -26.60 8.17
C VAL A 103 -12.77 -27.21 8.17
N GLU A 104 -13.39 -27.42 9.33
CA GLU A 104 -14.78 -27.92 9.41
C GLU A 104 -15.83 -26.84 9.07
N ILE A 105 -15.41 -25.57 9.11
CA ILE A 105 -16.23 -24.38 8.84
C ILE A 105 -16.30 -24.03 7.34
N GLU A 106 -15.32 -24.44 6.53
CA GLU A 106 -15.26 -24.18 5.06
C GLU A 106 -16.46 -24.77 4.30
N LYS A 107 -17.25 -25.65 4.91
CA LYS A 107 -18.40 -26.32 4.25
C LYS A 107 -19.72 -25.55 4.26
N ASN A 108 -19.83 -24.40 4.94
CA ASN A 108 -21.13 -23.75 5.20
C ASN A 108 -21.22 -22.24 4.90
N THR A 109 -20.34 -21.68 4.07
CA THR A 109 -20.46 -20.28 3.64
C THR A 109 -21.12 -20.18 2.27
N ASP A 110 -22.38 -19.73 2.25
CA ASP A 110 -23.11 -19.34 1.05
C ASP A 110 -22.32 -18.29 0.26
N ILE A 111 -22.10 -18.56 -1.03
CA ILE A 111 -21.43 -17.64 -1.96
C ILE A 111 -22.33 -16.40 -2.14
N ASN A 112 -21.81 -15.25 -1.72
CA ASN A 112 -22.52 -13.98 -1.65
C ASN A 112 -22.84 -13.44 -3.07
N THR A 113 -24.11 -13.53 -3.48
CA THR A 113 -24.67 -13.09 -4.78
C THR A 113 -24.97 -11.58 -4.84
N GLN A 114 -24.23 -10.75 -4.10
CA GLN A 114 -24.43 -9.30 -4.11
C GLN A 114 -23.96 -8.68 -5.43
N THR A 115 -24.79 -7.81 -5.99
CA THR A 115 -24.43 -6.97 -7.14
C THR A 115 -23.29 -6.01 -6.78
N THR A 116 -22.48 -5.60 -7.76
CA THR A 116 -21.47 -4.53 -7.61
C THR A 116 -22.01 -3.31 -6.89
N LYS A 117 -23.23 -2.87 -7.26
CA LYS A 117 -23.87 -1.71 -6.65
C LYS A 117 -24.12 -1.89 -5.15
N GLU A 118 -24.54 -3.09 -4.72
CA GLU A 118 -24.74 -3.40 -3.30
C GLU A 118 -23.42 -3.43 -2.54
N LYS A 119 -22.38 -4.04 -3.12
CA LYS A 119 -21.03 -4.09 -2.51
C LYS A 119 -20.45 -2.69 -2.29
N LEU A 120 -20.68 -1.78 -3.24
CA LEU A 120 -20.17 -0.39 -3.22
C LEU A 120 -21.08 0.59 -2.48
N LYS A 121 -22.25 0.16 -2.00
CA LYS A 121 -23.26 1.05 -1.41
C LYS A 121 -22.70 1.82 -0.20
N ALA A 122 -22.03 1.15 0.72
CA ALA A 122 -21.51 1.79 1.93
C ALA A 122 -20.48 2.88 1.62
N PHE A 123 -19.63 2.66 0.60
CA PHE A 123 -18.68 3.67 0.14
C PHE A 123 -19.41 4.82 -0.56
N SER A 124 -20.37 4.50 -1.42
CA SER A 124 -21.19 5.50 -2.13
C SER A 124 -21.98 6.40 -1.19
N ASP A 125 -22.64 5.82 -0.19
CA ASP A 125 -23.38 6.55 0.85
C ASP A 125 -22.45 7.47 1.64
N GLU A 126 -21.24 7.02 1.96
CA GLU A 126 -20.25 7.83 2.67
C GLU A 126 -19.81 9.06 1.86
N ILE A 127 -19.58 8.89 0.56
CA ILE A 127 -19.24 10.00 -0.34
C ILE A 127 -20.40 10.99 -0.45
N VAL A 128 -21.63 10.51 -0.58
CA VAL A 128 -22.82 11.37 -0.63
C VAL A 128 -23.02 12.12 0.67
N ASP A 129 -22.79 11.48 1.83
CA ASP A 129 -22.87 12.10 3.15
C ASP A 129 -21.82 13.22 3.31
N SER A 130 -20.55 12.96 2.97
CA SER A 130 -19.50 14.00 2.99
C SER A 130 -19.77 15.14 2.02
N ALA A 131 -20.29 14.86 0.82
CA ALA A 131 -20.58 15.89 -0.16
C ALA A 131 -21.72 16.84 0.25
N LYS A 132 -22.62 16.39 1.13
CA LYS A 132 -23.85 17.13 1.50
C LYS A 132 -23.83 17.67 2.93
N ASN A 133 -22.82 17.34 3.74
CA ASN A 133 -22.71 17.85 5.11
C ASN A 133 -21.99 19.23 5.15
N GLU A 134 -21.81 19.79 6.34
CA GLU A 134 -21.17 21.12 6.51
C GLU A 134 -19.65 21.06 6.73
N TYR A 135 -19.04 19.86 6.67
CA TYR A 135 -17.67 19.64 7.11
C TYR A 135 -16.72 19.45 5.92
N PRO A 136 -15.60 20.20 5.85
CA PRO A 136 -14.61 19.96 4.81
C PRO A 136 -13.98 18.57 4.92
N SER A 137 -13.70 17.99 3.76
CA SER A 137 -13.06 16.68 3.65
C SER A 137 -11.54 16.82 3.51
N VAL A 138 -10.79 16.24 4.43
CA VAL A 138 -9.33 16.30 4.50
C VAL A 138 -8.72 14.95 4.12
N PHE A 139 -8.09 14.89 2.95
CA PHE A 139 -7.38 13.71 2.46
C PHE A 139 -5.91 13.79 2.85
N ILE A 140 -5.48 12.90 3.76
CA ILE A 140 -4.08 12.75 4.18
C ILE A 140 -3.39 11.76 3.24
N GLY A 141 -2.73 12.28 2.20
CA GLY A 141 -2.20 11.47 1.12
C GLY A 141 -1.02 10.57 1.50
N ARG A 142 -0.92 9.44 0.79
CA ARG A 142 0.23 8.52 0.80
C ARG A 142 0.48 8.04 -0.62
N ASN A 143 1.74 7.85 -1.01
CA ASN A 143 2.10 7.30 -2.32
C ASN A 143 1.83 5.78 -2.40
N ALA A 144 0.55 5.43 -2.50
CA ALA A 144 0.02 4.08 -2.56
C ALA A 144 -1.05 4.00 -3.65
N SER A 145 -0.97 3.04 -4.58
CA SER A 145 -1.88 2.99 -5.75
C SER A 145 -3.35 2.90 -5.30
N GLN A 146 -3.65 1.96 -4.39
CA GLN A 146 -5.00 1.71 -3.90
C GLN A 146 -5.60 2.93 -3.19
N TYR A 147 -4.80 3.58 -2.35
CA TYR A 147 -5.22 4.82 -1.71
C TYR A 147 -5.47 5.92 -2.73
N LEU A 148 -4.59 6.11 -3.71
CA LEU A 148 -4.73 7.16 -4.72
C LEU A 148 -5.98 6.93 -5.59
N ILE A 149 -6.33 5.69 -5.92
CA ILE A 149 -7.56 5.36 -6.66
C ILE A 149 -8.79 5.66 -5.81
N SER A 150 -8.89 5.09 -4.60
CA SER A 150 -10.06 5.25 -3.72
C SER A 150 -10.28 6.70 -3.28
N SER A 151 -9.20 7.42 -2.92
CA SER A 151 -9.27 8.83 -2.55
C SER A 151 -9.61 9.74 -3.73
N SER A 152 -9.14 9.45 -4.95
CA SER A 152 -9.51 10.23 -6.12
C SER A 152 -10.96 9.99 -6.53
N ASN A 153 -11.44 8.75 -6.41
CA ASN A 153 -12.86 8.42 -6.60
C ASN A 153 -13.72 9.25 -5.62
N ALA A 154 -13.38 9.22 -4.32
CA ALA A 154 -14.04 9.99 -3.29
C ALA A 154 -14.03 11.50 -3.57
N MET A 155 -12.85 12.07 -3.79
CA MET A 155 -12.67 13.50 -4.07
C MET A 155 -13.50 13.97 -5.26
N LEU A 156 -13.38 13.30 -6.41
CA LEU A 156 -14.05 13.74 -7.63
C LEU A 156 -15.57 13.64 -7.51
N ALA A 157 -16.08 12.57 -6.90
CA ALA A 157 -17.50 12.44 -6.68
C ALA A 157 -18.03 13.49 -5.67
N GLN A 158 -17.28 13.81 -4.60
CA GLN A 158 -17.67 14.87 -3.67
C GLN A 158 -17.70 16.25 -4.35
N LEU A 159 -16.68 16.58 -5.16
CA LEU A 159 -16.63 17.85 -5.91
C LEU A 159 -17.81 17.98 -6.86
N GLU A 160 -18.11 16.93 -7.62
CA GLU A 160 -19.19 16.93 -8.60
C GLU A 160 -20.57 17.00 -7.92
N LEU A 161 -20.79 16.27 -6.82
CA LEU A 161 -22.04 16.29 -6.05
C LEU A 161 -22.27 17.63 -5.33
N SER A 162 -21.20 18.32 -4.93
CA SER A 162 -21.26 19.58 -4.18
C SER A 162 -21.11 20.84 -5.04
N LYS A 163 -20.94 20.70 -6.36
CA LYS A 163 -20.67 21.82 -7.30
C LYS A 163 -21.71 22.95 -7.29
N ASN A 164 -22.96 22.62 -6.94
CA ASN A 164 -24.06 23.58 -6.87
C ASN A 164 -24.37 24.00 -5.42
N ASP A 165 -23.68 23.41 -4.45
CA ASP A 165 -23.84 23.79 -3.05
C ASP A 165 -23.20 25.16 -2.82
N LYS A 166 -23.92 26.01 -2.08
CA LYS A 166 -23.46 27.34 -1.68
C LYS A 166 -23.00 27.38 -0.23
N GLN A 167 -23.00 26.25 0.47
CA GLN A 167 -22.43 26.17 1.81
C GLN A 167 -20.93 26.47 1.74
N PRO A 168 -20.47 27.56 2.38
CA PRO A 168 -19.05 27.87 2.40
C PRO A 168 -18.31 26.83 3.24
N TYR A 169 -17.04 26.59 2.91
CA TYR A 169 -16.12 25.74 3.65
C TYR A 169 -16.38 24.21 3.63
N ASN A 170 -17.42 23.71 2.96
CA ASN A 170 -17.49 22.29 2.59
C ASN A 170 -16.61 22.03 1.34
N ASP A 171 -15.31 22.07 1.56
CA ASP A 171 -14.29 21.96 0.52
C ASP A 171 -13.47 20.68 0.65
N ILE A 172 -12.79 20.33 -0.44
CA ILE A 172 -11.79 19.27 -0.44
C ILE A 172 -10.42 19.83 -0.14
N ILE A 173 -9.77 19.31 0.89
CA ILE A 173 -8.38 19.58 1.25
C ILE A 173 -7.55 18.32 1.02
N TYR A 174 -6.83 18.26 -0.10
CA TYR A 174 -5.99 17.13 -0.46
C TYR A 174 -4.50 17.44 -0.18
N ILE A 175 -3.96 16.82 0.87
CA ILE A 175 -2.56 16.94 1.25
C ILE A 175 -1.80 15.78 0.60
N ILE A 176 -0.94 16.05 -0.39
CA ILE A 176 -0.36 15.01 -1.25
C ILE A 176 1.17 14.97 -1.15
N ASP A 177 1.74 13.76 -1.23
CA ASP A 177 3.19 13.54 -1.28
C ASP A 177 3.82 14.36 -2.41
N THR A 178 4.83 15.18 -2.11
CA THR A 178 5.56 16.00 -3.10
C THR A 178 6.14 15.15 -4.25
N VAL A 179 6.49 13.88 -3.99
CA VAL A 179 6.99 12.97 -5.03
C VAL A 179 5.89 12.55 -6.01
N VAL A 180 4.64 12.57 -5.55
CA VAL A 180 3.47 12.23 -6.35
C VAL A 180 2.96 13.43 -7.14
N ASN A 181 2.85 14.59 -6.49
CA ASN A 181 2.43 15.84 -7.11
C ASN A 181 3.13 17.04 -6.44
N ASP A 182 3.72 17.93 -7.25
CA ASP A 182 4.22 19.23 -6.82
C ASP A 182 3.22 20.32 -7.24
N TYR A 183 2.67 21.05 -6.27
CA TYR A 183 1.64 22.05 -6.54
C TYR A 183 2.17 23.24 -7.36
N GLY A 184 3.43 23.63 -7.19
CA GLY A 184 4.05 24.68 -8.00
C GLY A 184 4.13 24.31 -9.48
N LYS A 185 4.38 23.02 -9.77
CA LYS A 185 4.29 22.47 -11.13
C LYS A 185 2.85 22.39 -11.64
N THR A 186 1.89 22.07 -10.77
CA THR A 186 0.46 22.07 -11.10
C THR A 186 0.01 23.46 -11.57
N LEU A 187 0.40 24.52 -10.86
CA LEU A 187 0.05 25.91 -11.23
C LEU A 187 0.65 26.34 -12.57
N LYS A 188 1.81 25.78 -12.93
CA LYS A 188 2.48 26.03 -14.23
C LYS A 188 2.03 25.11 -15.35
N ASN A 189 1.09 24.19 -15.07
CA ASN A 189 0.64 23.16 -16.00
C ASN A 189 1.80 22.31 -16.55
N GLU A 190 2.79 22.00 -15.70
CA GLU A 190 3.88 21.08 -16.06
C GLU A 190 3.41 19.63 -16.01
N LYS A 191 4.02 18.76 -16.83
CA LYS A 191 3.69 17.32 -16.86
C LYS A 191 4.00 16.66 -15.51
N GLN A 192 2.98 16.09 -14.88
CA GLN A 192 3.07 15.35 -13.62
C GLN A 192 2.28 14.04 -13.68
N ARG A 193 2.35 13.23 -12.61
CA ARG A 193 1.59 11.97 -12.52
C ARG A 193 0.08 12.23 -12.64
N PHE A 194 -0.40 13.30 -12.02
CA PHE A 194 -1.80 13.71 -12.02
C PHE A 194 -1.97 15.11 -12.58
N ASN A 195 -3.08 15.35 -13.27
CA ASN A 195 -3.44 16.67 -13.79
C ASN A 195 -4.48 17.35 -12.89
N TYR A 196 -4.05 17.91 -11.77
CA TYR A 196 -4.92 18.70 -10.89
C TYR A 196 -5.24 20.10 -11.44
N ASN A 197 -4.53 20.59 -12.47
CA ASN A 197 -4.69 21.97 -12.94
C ASN A 197 -6.10 22.23 -13.47
N GLU A 198 -6.67 21.29 -14.22
CA GLU A 198 -8.03 21.41 -14.75
C GLU A 198 -9.10 21.36 -13.64
N LEU A 199 -8.88 20.56 -12.60
CA LEU A 199 -9.79 20.53 -11.44
C LEU A 199 -9.75 21.84 -10.66
N LEU A 200 -8.56 22.39 -10.40
CA LEU A 200 -8.41 23.67 -9.70
C LEU A 200 -9.03 24.83 -10.48
N LYS A 201 -8.99 24.81 -11.81
CA LYS A 201 -9.70 25.79 -12.66
C LYS A 201 -11.22 25.61 -12.61
N THR A 202 -11.68 24.36 -12.60
CA THR A 202 -13.12 24.04 -12.65
C THR A 202 -13.81 24.35 -11.32
N TYR A 203 -13.18 23.93 -10.21
CA TYR A 203 -13.76 24.00 -8.87
C TYR A 203 -13.23 25.16 -8.01
N GLY A 204 -12.22 25.89 -8.50
CA GLY A 204 -11.59 26.99 -7.77
C GLY A 204 -10.57 26.51 -6.74
N ASP A 205 -9.41 27.14 -6.75
CA ASP A 205 -8.27 26.81 -5.89
C ASP A 205 -8.31 27.57 -4.56
N THR A 206 -8.46 26.88 -3.43
CA THR A 206 -8.53 27.53 -2.10
C THR A 206 -7.16 27.80 -1.46
N ALA A 207 -6.05 27.51 -2.16
CA ALA A 207 -4.69 27.80 -1.70
C ALA A 207 -4.12 29.12 -2.27
N LEU A 208 -4.90 29.89 -3.04
CA LEU A 208 -4.44 31.16 -3.61
C LEU A 208 -4.17 32.20 -2.52
N LEU A 209 -2.97 32.80 -2.56
CA LEU A 209 -2.51 33.84 -1.64
C LEU A 209 -2.50 35.23 -2.31
N ASN A 210 -2.88 36.27 -1.57
CA ASN A 210 -2.67 37.67 -1.96
C ASN A 210 -1.25 38.17 -1.60
N GLU A 211 -0.98 39.43 -1.94
CA GLU A 211 0.27 40.14 -1.60
C GLU A 211 0.52 40.22 -0.08
N ASN A 212 -0.53 40.13 0.74
CA ASN A 212 -0.46 40.14 2.20
C ASN A 212 -0.31 38.73 2.81
N ASN A 213 -0.12 37.67 2.01
CA ASN A 213 -0.02 36.28 2.46
C ASN A 213 -1.30 35.74 3.13
N GLU A 214 -2.46 36.24 2.69
CA GLU A 214 -3.78 35.80 3.10
C GLU A 214 -4.43 34.97 2.00
N LEU A 215 -5.20 33.94 2.39
CA LEU A 215 -5.92 33.07 1.47
C LEU A 215 -7.15 33.80 0.94
N THR A 216 -7.24 34.00 -0.37
CA THR A 216 -8.28 34.86 -0.97
C THR A 216 -9.50 34.13 -1.48
N ASN A 217 -9.39 32.83 -1.73
CA ASN A 217 -10.39 32.07 -2.47
C ASN A 217 -11.01 30.94 -1.63
N ILE A 218 -11.04 31.10 -0.31
CA ILE A 218 -11.59 30.11 0.63
C ILE A 218 -13.12 30.06 0.56
N GLU A 219 -13.78 31.18 0.27
CA GLU A 219 -15.25 31.23 0.23
C GLU A 219 -15.82 30.79 -1.13
N ASP A 220 -15.06 30.97 -2.22
CA ASP A 220 -15.52 30.70 -3.59
C ASP A 220 -14.93 29.42 -4.20
N GLY A 221 -13.73 29.02 -3.82
CA GLY A 221 -13.10 27.80 -4.30
C GLY A 221 -13.53 26.57 -3.51
N ARG A 222 -13.40 25.37 -4.11
CA ARG A 222 -13.83 24.09 -3.51
C ARG A 222 -12.74 23.04 -3.41
N LEU A 223 -11.55 23.31 -3.96
CA LEU A 223 -10.45 22.36 -3.98
C LEU A 223 -9.13 23.00 -3.55
N ARG A 224 -8.43 22.34 -2.62
CA ARG A 224 -7.04 22.57 -2.27
C ARG A 224 -6.23 21.32 -2.54
N VAL A 225 -5.15 21.45 -3.31
CA VAL A 225 -4.17 20.36 -3.49
C VAL A 225 -2.80 20.90 -3.19
N VAL A 226 -2.18 20.48 -2.09
CA VAL A 226 -0.89 21.04 -1.64
C VAL A 226 0.05 19.96 -1.13
N ASP A 227 1.33 20.18 -1.38
CA ASP A 227 2.42 19.29 -0.95
C ASP A 227 3.44 19.96 -0.02
N LYS A 228 3.32 21.28 0.19
CA LYS A 228 4.21 22.10 1.04
C LYS A 228 3.45 23.21 1.74
N GLN A 229 3.86 23.53 2.97
CA GLN A 229 3.26 24.61 3.78
C GLN A 229 3.45 26.01 3.19
N ILE A 230 4.51 26.24 2.40
CA ILE A 230 4.85 27.57 1.85
C ILE A 230 3.74 28.12 0.92
N TYR A 231 2.91 27.25 0.35
CA TYR A 231 1.79 27.64 -0.50
C TYR A 231 0.57 28.14 0.28
N LEU A 232 0.54 27.94 1.59
CA LEU A 232 -0.54 28.41 2.47
C LEU A 232 -0.07 29.53 3.40
N ASP A 233 1.25 29.61 3.62
CA ASP A 233 1.90 30.64 4.40
C ASP A 233 3.36 30.76 3.95
N ASN A 234 3.66 31.81 3.18
CA ASN A 234 4.97 32.05 2.60
C ASN A 234 6.08 32.31 3.66
N THR A 235 5.71 32.50 4.93
CA THR A 235 6.65 32.62 6.06
C THR A 235 7.15 31.27 6.57
N LYS A 236 6.46 30.17 6.21
CA LYS A 236 6.83 28.81 6.61
C LYS A 236 7.97 28.30 5.74
N LYS A 237 8.74 27.36 6.31
CA LYS A 237 9.71 26.58 5.53
C LYS A 237 8.96 25.73 4.50
N GLY A 238 9.44 25.70 3.26
CA GLY A 238 8.91 24.87 2.17
C GLY A 238 9.21 23.38 2.33
N SER A 239 8.95 22.82 3.52
CA SER A 239 9.19 21.41 3.79
C SER A 239 8.17 20.55 3.05
N ASN A 240 8.68 19.52 2.38
CA ASN A 240 7.87 18.57 1.63
C ASN A 240 7.02 17.73 2.58
N TYR A 241 5.75 17.59 2.23
CA TYR A 241 4.90 16.52 2.74
C TYR A 241 5.32 15.18 2.13
N SER A 242 5.13 14.10 2.88
CA SER A 242 5.42 12.73 2.42
C SER A 242 4.25 11.78 2.68
N VAL A 243 4.12 11.28 3.90
CA VAL A 243 3.21 10.17 4.24
C VAL A 243 2.11 10.58 5.22
N PHE A 244 2.43 11.48 6.14
CA PHE A 244 1.53 12.08 7.12
C PHE A 244 2.17 13.34 7.74
N PRO A 245 1.38 14.23 8.39
CA PRO A 245 1.91 15.40 9.07
C PRO A 245 2.88 15.04 10.20
N ARG A 246 3.99 15.76 10.34
CA ARG A 246 5.05 15.49 11.34
C ARG A 246 4.83 16.24 12.65
N SER A 247 4.02 17.30 12.64
CA SER A 247 3.60 18.03 13.84
C SER A 247 2.16 18.54 13.73
N ILE A 248 1.60 18.97 14.87
CA ILE A 248 0.26 19.58 14.91
C ILE A 248 0.28 20.91 14.14
N GLU A 249 1.36 21.70 14.26
CA GLU A 249 1.54 22.96 13.55
C GLU A 249 1.59 22.75 12.03
N GLU A 250 2.21 21.65 11.58
CA GLU A 250 2.20 21.26 10.17
C GLU A 250 0.77 21.01 9.69
N LEU A 251 0.01 20.17 10.40
CA LEU A 251 -1.39 19.89 10.07
C LEU A 251 -2.25 21.15 10.11
N LYS A 252 -2.14 21.97 11.16
CA LYS A 252 -2.87 23.25 11.27
C LYS A 252 -2.54 24.21 10.13
N THR A 253 -1.30 24.19 9.62
CA THR A 253 -0.94 25.00 8.45
C THR A 253 -1.67 24.50 7.20
N TYR A 254 -1.75 23.18 6.98
CA TYR A 254 -2.52 22.63 5.87
C TYR A 254 -4.02 22.97 5.94
N LEU A 255 -4.54 23.17 7.15
CA LEU A 255 -5.92 23.56 7.43
C LEU A 255 -6.10 25.07 7.64
N LYS A 256 -5.08 25.89 7.33
CA LYS A 256 -5.17 27.36 7.44
C LYS A 256 -6.32 27.87 6.56
N GLY A 257 -7.09 28.81 7.11
CA GLY A 257 -8.33 29.33 6.51
C GLY A 257 -9.59 28.61 7.00
N TYR A 258 -9.47 27.34 7.43
CA TYR A 258 -10.61 26.53 7.89
C TYR A 258 -10.70 26.44 9.41
N ILE A 259 -9.57 26.26 10.10
CA ILE A 259 -9.54 25.93 11.54
C ILE A 259 -10.27 26.92 12.46
N ASP A 260 -10.40 28.19 12.06
CA ASP A 260 -11.09 29.23 12.82
C ASP A 260 -12.56 29.41 12.40
N LYS A 261 -12.98 28.74 11.31
CA LYS A 261 -14.30 28.88 10.68
C LYS A 261 -15.16 27.63 10.84
N VAL A 262 -14.55 26.45 10.76
CA VAL A 262 -15.22 25.15 10.94
C VAL A 262 -14.74 24.48 12.22
N LYS A 263 -15.65 23.73 12.86
CA LYS A 263 -15.35 23.07 14.14
C LYS A 263 -14.79 21.66 13.96
N LEU A 264 -15.21 20.97 12.90
CA LEU A 264 -14.95 19.56 12.63
C LEU A 264 -14.64 19.35 11.14
N PHE A 265 -14.05 18.21 10.83
CA PHE A 265 -13.61 17.80 9.50
C PHE A 265 -13.96 16.32 9.25
N ASP A 266 -14.19 15.96 8.00
CA ASP A 266 -14.23 14.56 7.56
C ASP A 266 -12.81 14.14 7.15
N PHE A 267 -12.15 13.25 7.88
CA PHE A 267 -10.76 12.87 7.57
C PHE A 267 -10.68 11.58 6.78
N TYR A 268 -10.04 11.60 5.61
CA TYR A 268 -9.76 10.43 4.78
C TYR A 268 -8.27 10.07 4.89
N ILE A 269 -7.95 8.98 5.61
CA ILE A 269 -6.58 8.65 6.01
C ILE A 269 -6.25 7.21 5.63
N PRO A 270 -5.05 6.93 5.06
CA PRO A 270 -4.58 5.58 4.87
C PRO A 270 -4.44 4.84 6.21
N ASP A 271 -4.87 3.59 6.25
CA ASP A 271 -4.75 2.68 7.39
C ASP A 271 -3.35 2.69 8.05
N ILE A 272 -2.30 2.47 7.26
CA ILE A 272 -0.92 2.42 7.74
C ILE A 272 -0.47 3.81 8.22
N SER A 273 -0.88 4.88 7.52
CA SER A 273 -0.54 6.23 7.95
C SER A 273 -1.20 6.54 9.30
N PHE A 274 -2.45 6.13 9.52
CA PHE A 274 -3.15 6.39 10.77
C PHE A 274 -2.48 5.71 11.98
N ILE A 275 -2.01 4.46 11.83
CA ILE A 275 -1.28 3.74 12.89
C ILE A 275 0.14 4.26 13.12
N ASP A 276 0.79 4.81 12.09
CA ASP A 276 2.17 5.33 12.16
C ASP A 276 2.24 6.78 12.67
N ILE A 277 1.17 7.57 12.51
CA ILE A 277 1.09 8.95 13.02
C ILE A 277 1.32 8.98 14.53
N ASN A 278 2.05 9.98 15.03
CA ASN A 278 2.30 10.10 16.46
C ASN A 278 1.01 10.38 17.25
N TYR A 279 1.00 9.99 18.53
CA TYR A 279 -0.18 10.12 19.39
C TYR A 279 -0.73 11.56 19.48
N PRO A 280 0.11 12.62 19.65
CA PRO A 280 -0.40 13.99 19.71
C PRO A 280 -1.16 14.44 18.45
N ILE A 281 -0.65 14.13 17.25
CA ILE A 281 -1.30 14.50 15.98
C ILE A 281 -2.55 13.66 15.78
N ARG A 282 -2.51 12.35 16.05
CA ARG A 282 -3.68 11.48 15.94
C ARG A 282 -4.81 11.95 16.85
N ASN A 283 -4.50 12.27 18.10
CA ASN A 283 -5.50 12.79 19.04
C ASN A 283 -6.03 14.15 18.60
N TRP A 284 -5.18 14.99 18.02
CA TRP A 284 -5.65 16.25 17.44
C TRP A 284 -6.65 15.98 16.32
N ILE A 285 -6.35 15.07 15.39
CA ILE A 285 -7.27 14.67 14.31
C ILE A 285 -8.60 14.19 14.89
N ILE A 286 -8.57 13.22 15.82
CA ILE A 286 -9.79 12.65 16.44
C ILE A 286 -10.65 13.73 17.10
N THR A 287 -10.05 14.64 17.87
CA THR A 287 -10.78 15.69 18.59
C THR A 287 -11.28 16.85 17.69
N HIS A 288 -10.98 16.78 16.39
CA HIS A 288 -11.45 17.70 15.37
C HIS A 288 -12.17 16.96 14.23
N ALA A 289 -12.50 15.68 14.39
CA ALA A 289 -13.17 14.90 13.36
C ALA A 289 -14.69 14.92 13.57
N ASN A 290 -15.46 15.08 12.50
CA ASN A 290 -16.85 14.64 12.45
C ASN A 290 -16.89 13.12 12.29
N LYS A 291 -16.06 12.61 11.37
CA LYS A 291 -15.76 11.19 11.14
C LYS A 291 -14.36 11.01 10.57
N ILE A 292 -13.86 9.77 10.66
CA ILE A 292 -12.59 9.32 10.10
C ILE A 292 -12.88 8.14 9.16
N VAL A 293 -12.50 8.29 7.90
CA VAL A 293 -12.58 7.27 6.86
C VAL A 293 -11.19 6.69 6.64
N ILE A 294 -11.04 5.40 6.93
CA ILE A 294 -9.82 4.64 6.73
C ILE A 294 -9.86 3.99 5.34
N LEU A 295 -8.93 4.39 4.47
CA LEU A 295 -8.76 3.82 3.13
C LEU A 295 -7.54 2.90 3.10
N SER A 296 -7.71 1.65 2.69
CA SER A 296 -6.63 0.65 2.70
C SER A 296 -5.56 0.87 1.61
N ASP A 297 -4.29 0.62 1.97
CA ASP A 297 -3.16 0.38 1.04
C ASP A 297 -3.19 -1.05 0.44
N GLY A 298 -4.40 -1.60 0.25
CA GLY A 298 -4.68 -2.91 -0.33
C GLY A 298 -4.43 -4.10 0.60
N ASN A 299 -3.61 -5.05 0.15
CA ASN A 299 -3.29 -6.25 0.92
C ASN A 299 -2.40 -5.97 2.15
N ALA A 300 -2.04 -4.71 2.40
CA ALA A 300 -1.31 -4.31 3.60
C ALA A 300 -2.18 -4.13 4.85
N GLN A 301 -3.47 -3.82 4.69
CA GLN A 301 -4.38 -3.66 5.82
C GLN A 301 -4.53 -4.94 6.66
N PRO A 302 -4.75 -6.14 6.09
CA PRO A 302 -4.99 -7.33 6.91
C PRO A 302 -3.77 -7.73 7.74
N TYR A 303 -2.54 -7.51 7.27
CA TYR A 303 -1.36 -7.89 8.05
C TYR A 303 -0.82 -6.76 8.94
N LYS A 304 -0.79 -5.50 8.49
CA LYS A 304 -0.24 -4.40 9.32
C LYS A 304 -1.26 -3.82 10.28
N PHE A 305 -2.44 -3.48 9.78
CA PHE A 305 -3.48 -2.83 10.55
C PHE A 305 -4.25 -3.83 11.41
N ILE A 306 -4.62 -4.99 10.85
CA ILE A 306 -5.37 -6.03 11.60
C ILE A 306 -4.44 -6.94 12.42
N ASN A 307 -3.61 -7.76 11.78
CA ASN A 307 -2.82 -8.79 12.50
C ASN A 307 -1.73 -8.24 13.42
N ASN A 308 -0.99 -7.22 12.97
CA ASN A 308 0.17 -6.73 13.72
C ASN A 308 -0.18 -5.63 14.74
N ASP A 309 -1.33 -4.96 14.60
CA ASP A 309 -1.71 -3.83 15.44
C ASP A 309 -3.02 -4.07 16.22
N TYR A 310 -4.15 -4.22 15.51
CA TYR A 310 -5.47 -4.23 16.14
C TYR A 310 -5.76 -5.51 16.95
N ILE A 311 -5.59 -6.70 16.36
CA ILE A 311 -5.91 -7.96 17.06
C ILE A 311 -5.06 -8.14 18.34
N PRO A 312 -3.73 -7.96 18.33
CA PRO A 312 -2.93 -8.07 19.55
C PRO A 312 -3.30 -7.00 20.59
N TRP A 313 -3.76 -5.83 20.17
CA TRP A 313 -4.28 -4.82 21.09
C TRP A 313 -5.59 -5.28 21.72
N ALA A 314 -6.58 -5.72 20.93
CA ALA A 314 -7.89 -6.14 21.39
C ALA A 314 -7.80 -7.29 22.40
N LYS A 315 -7.01 -8.32 22.11
CA LYS A 315 -6.79 -9.49 23.00
C LYS A 315 -6.17 -9.16 24.35
N ARG A 316 -5.57 -7.97 24.52
CA ARG A 316 -4.96 -7.52 25.79
C ARG A 316 -5.85 -6.61 26.62
N GLN A 317 -7.04 -6.27 26.15
CA GLN A 317 -7.94 -5.39 26.89
C GLN A 317 -8.81 -6.20 27.85
N SER A 318 -8.83 -5.82 29.12
CA SER A 318 -9.77 -6.34 30.11
C SER A 318 -11.10 -5.59 30.13
N ASN A 319 -11.12 -4.38 29.56
CA ASN A 319 -12.26 -3.49 29.55
C ASN A 319 -12.75 -3.29 28.11
N HIS A 320 -14.05 -3.24 27.94
CA HIS A 320 -14.72 -2.89 26.69
C HIS A 320 -15.82 -1.87 26.97
N TYR A 321 -16.23 -1.13 25.95
CA TYR A 321 -17.21 -0.05 26.07
C TYR A 321 -18.39 -0.30 25.13
N SER A 322 -19.59 0.08 25.56
CA SER A 322 -20.75 0.10 24.68
C SER A 322 -20.62 1.20 23.63
N LYS A 323 -21.46 1.15 22.60
CA LYS A 323 -21.51 2.19 21.56
C LYS A 323 -21.83 3.57 22.16
N GLU A 324 -22.73 3.61 23.14
CA GLU A 324 -23.13 4.82 23.85
C GLU A 324 -21.95 5.40 24.63
N GLU A 325 -21.23 4.57 25.40
CA GLU A 325 -20.04 5.01 26.15
C GLU A 325 -18.95 5.55 25.21
N LEU A 326 -18.70 4.88 24.08
CA LEU A 326 -17.75 5.37 23.08
C LEU A 326 -18.19 6.69 22.46
N THR A 327 -19.49 6.86 22.20
CA THR A 327 -20.03 8.14 21.72
C THR A 327 -19.81 9.25 22.74
N GLU A 328 -20.02 8.99 24.03
CA GLU A 328 -19.73 9.96 25.09
C GLU A 328 -18.24 10.32 25.16
N PHE A 329 -17.34 9.33 25.03
CA PHE A 329 -15.89 9.60 24.96
C PHE A 329 -15.51 10.44 23.75
N TRP A 330 -16.12 10.17 22.59
CA TRP A 330 -15.91 10.92 21.36
C TRP A 330 -16.35 12.39 21.52
N ASP A 331 -17.58 12.61 21.96
CA ASP A 331 -18.17 13.94 22.13
C ASP A 331 -17.44 14.76 23.22
N LYS A 332 -17.10 14.12 24.34
CA LYS A 332 -16.26 14.73 25.37
C LYS A 332 -14.89 15.10 24.81
N GLY A 333 -14.31 14.23 23.97
CA GLY A 333 -13.02 14.47 23.32
C GLY A 333 -13.05 15.70 22.43
N ILE A 334 -14.09 15.86 21.61
CA ILE A 334 -14.32 17.05 20.79
C ILE A 334 -14.48 18.30 21.66
N LYS A 335 -15.32 18.23 22.70
CA LYS A 335 -15.62 19.38 23.58
C LYS A 335 -14.40 19.85 24.38
N THR A 336 -13.62 18.92 24.91
CA THR A 336 -12.47 19.21 25.78
C THR A 336 -11.14 19.30 25.04
N LYS A 337 -11.12 18.94 23.75
CA LYS A 337 -9.91 18.81 22.93
C LYS A 337 -8.87 17.88 23.55
N LYS A 338 -9.34 16.83 24.24
CA LYS A 338 -8.52 15.84 24.93
C LYS A 338 -9.13 14.44 24.80
N LEU A 339 -8.30 13.47 24.40
CA LEU A 339 -8.72 12.06 24.31
C LEU A 339 -8.33 11.31 25.58
N ASP A 340 -9.33 10.87 26.35
CA ASP A 340 -9.16 10.16 27.63
C ASP A 340 -9.24 8.62 27.49
N ILE A 341 -9.23 8.10 26.25
CA ILE A 341 -9.34 6.67 25.93
C ILE A 341 -8.39 6.31 24.77
N ASN A 342 -8.01 5.04 24.67
CA ASN A 342 -7.27 4.54 23.52
C ASN A 342 -8.12 4.64 22.25
N PHE A 343 -7.60 5.32 21.24
CA PHE A 343 -8.34 5.57 20.00
C PHE A 343 -8.83 4.31 19.27
N ARG A 344 -8.17 3.15 19.45
CA ARG A 344 -8.54 1.90 18.76
C ARG A 344 -9.93 1.40 19.16
N TYR A 345 -10.43 1.79 20.34
CA TYR A 345 -11.82 1.50 20.71
C TYR A 345 -12.81 2.16 19.75
N PHE A 346 -12.48 3.31 19.16
CA PHE A 346 -13.40 3.97 18.22
C PHE A 346 -13.52 3.27 16.87
N TYR A 347 -12.67 2.29 16.54
CA TYR A 347 -12.83 1.54 15.30
C TYR A 347 -14.15 0.76 15.22
N THR A 348 -14.78 0.46 16.36
CA THR A 348 -16.08 -0.18 16.44
C THR A 348 -17.25 0.82 16.40
N LEU A 349 -16.96 2.13 16.42
CA LEU A 349 -17.94 3.20 16.34
C LEU A 349 -18.19 3.57 14.87
N GLU A 350 -18.92 2.72 14.15
CA GLU A 350 -19.08 2.75 12.67
C GLU A 350 -19.60 4.08 12.09
N ASP A 351 -20.36 4.85 12.86
CA ASP A 351 -20.82 6.18 12.43
C ASP A 351 -19.70 7.24 12.49
N LYS A 352 -18.63 6.99 13.24
CA LYS A 352 -17.44 7.86 13.37
C LYS A 352 -16.21 7.31 12.68
N PHE A 353 -16.03 5.99 12.61
CA PHE A 353 -14.94 5.33 11.91
C PHE A 353 -15.48 4.41 10.82
N LYS A 354 -15.20 4.76 9.56
CA LYS A 354 -15.59 3.96 8.40
C LYS A 354 -14.34 3.34 7.79
N ILE A 355 -14.28 2.02 7.70
CA ILE A 355 -13.08 1.30 7.27
C ILE A 355 -13.35 0.63 5.93
N PHE A 356 -12.51 0.90 4.94
CA PHE A 356 -12.65 0.37 3.59
C PHE A 356 -11.41 -0.38 3.10
N ASN A 357 -11.64 -1.44 2.32
CA ASN A 357 -10.64 -2.21 1.57
C ASN A 357 -11.14 -2.50 0.14
N LEU A 358 -10.27 -2.98 -0.76
CA LEU A 358 -10.68 -3.42 -2.11
C LEU A 358 -11.59 -4.65 -2.09
N ILE A 359 -11.52 -5.43 -1.02
CA ILE A 359 -12.41 -6.55 -0.70
C ILE A 359 -12.69 -6.42 0.80
N GLY A 360 -13.91 -6.09 1.22
CA GLY A 360 -14.23 -5.85 2.64
C GLY A 360 -14.65 -7.09 3.44
N ASP A 361 -15.20 -8.09 2.74
CA ASP A 361 -15.79 -9.30 3.34
C ASP A 361 -14.77 -10.21 4.06
N TYR A 362 -13.45 -10.05 3.82
CA TYR A 362 -12.43 -10.73 4.63
C TYR A 362 -12.58 -10.44 6.13
N SER A 363 -13.25 -9.34 6.49
CA SER A 363 -13.49 -8.97 7.89
C SER A 363 -14.28 -10.00 8.67
N GLN A 364 -15.22 -10.71 8.02
CA GLN A 364 -16.01 -11.76 8.65
C GLN A 364 -15.13 -12.87 9.25
N TYR A 365 -14.01 -13.17 8.60
CA TYR A 365 -13.13 -14.26 9.00
C TYR A 365 -12.21 -13.91 10.17
N PHE A 366 -11.74 -12.66 10.27
CA PHE A 366 -11.01 -12.26 11.47
C PHE A 366 -11.94 -11.92 12.64
N ASN A 367 -13.14 -11.39 12.38
CA ASN A 367 -14.16 -11.21 13.44
C ASN A 367 -14.51 -12.55 14.09
N LYS A 368 -14.61 -13.62 13.29
CA LYS A 368 -14.76 -14.98 13.82
C LYS A 368 -13.59 -15.41 14.72
N GLU A 369 -12.36 -14.99 14.42
CA GLU A 369 -11.21 -15.21 15.30
C GLU A 369 -11.40 -14.47 16.64
N LEU A 370 -11.89 -13.23 16.61
CA LEU A 370 -12.17 -12.45 17.81
C LEU A 370 -13.29 -13.06 18.66
N ASP A 371 -14.37 -13.53 18.02
CA ASP A 371 -15.48 -14.22 18.68
C ASP A 371 -15.00 -15.48 19.43
N LEU A 372 -14.12 -16.28 18.80
CA LEU A 372 -13.55 -17.49 19.42
C LEU A 372 -12.62 -17.22 20.60
N ASN A 373 -12.13 -15.99 20.76
CA ASN A 373 -11.27 -15.56 21.85
C ASN A 373 -12.01 -14.71 22.89
N ASP A 374 -13.36 -14.77 22.92
CA ASP A 374 -14.20 -13.96 23.83
C ASP A 374 -13.97 -12.45 23.69
N THR A 375 -13.61 -11.99 22.47
CA THR A 375 -13.31 -10.60 22.12
C THR A 375 -14.25 -10.03 21.05
N SER A 376 -15.48 -10.54 20.98
CA SER A 376 -16.50 -10.13 19.99
C SER A 376 -16.85 -8.63 20.02
N TRP A 377 -16.66 -7.96 21.17
CA TRP A 377 -16.79 -6.51 21.30
C TRP A 377 -15.86 -5.72 20.36
N ALA A 378 -14.76 -6.34 19.91
CA ALA A 378 -13.77 -5.74 19.04
C ALA A 378 -14.00 -6.03 17.55
N ASN A 379 -15.12 -6.66 17.18
CA ASN A 379 -15.44 -6.92 15.77
C ASN A 379 -15.49 -5.61 14.97
N LEU A 380 -14.93 -5.63 13.77
CA LEU A 380 -14.91 -4.46 12.88
C LEU A 380 -15.74 -4.71 11.64
N ASP A 381 -16.39 -3.67 11.16
CA ASP A 381 -17.06 -3.66 9.87
C ASP A 381 -16.16 -3.02 8.81
N ILE A 382 -15.60 -3.86 7.93
CA ILE A 382 -14.77 -3.40 6.80
C ILE A 382 -15.56 -3.56 5.52
N LYS A 383 -15.74 -2.44 4.81
CA LYS A 383 -16.53 -2.37 3.58
C LYS A 383 -15.63 -2.31 2.34
N THR A 384 -16.23 -2.55 1.17
CA THR A 384 -15.51 -2.52 -0.11
C THR A 384 -15.47 -1.09 -0.67
N TYR A 385 -14.30 -0.64 -1.16
CA TYR A 385 -14.16 0.54 -2.03
C TYR A 385 -14.00 0.11 -3.49
N PRO A 386 -14.29 0.98 -4.46
CA PRO A 386 -14.20 0.65 -5.87
C PRO A 386 -12.77 0.62 -6.42
N LEU A 387 -12.48 -0.38 -7.25
CA LEU A 387 -11.28 -0.44 -8.09
C LEU A 387 -11.50 0.14 -9.49
N ASN A 388 -12.69 -0.08 -10.06
CA ASN A 388 -13.09 0.47 -11.36
C ASN A 388 -13.86 1.79 -11.17
N PHE A 389 -13.26 2.89 -11.63
CA PHE A 389 -13.88 4.22 -11.55
C PHE A 389 -15.21 4.30 -12.32
N LYS A 390 -15.41 3.46 -13.34
CA LYS A 390 -16.68 3.44 -14.08
C LYS A 390 -17.81 2.83 -13.29
N ASP A 391 -17.56 1.69 -12.66
CA ASP A 391 -18.55 0.98 -11.84
C ASP A 391 -18.94 1.80 -10.62
N PHE A 392 -17.97 2.52 -10.03
CA PHE A 392 -18.23 3.47 -8.96
C PHE A 392 -19.17 4.62 -9.36
N ALA A 393 -18.97 5.24 -10.51
CA ALA A 393 -19.88 6.33 -10.92
C ALA A 393 -21.32 5.84 -11.06
N ASN A 394 -21.50 4.59 -11.53
CA ASN A 394 -22.81 3.97 -11.66
C ASN A 394 -23.44 3.56 -10.32
N SER A 395 -22.67 3.51 -9.22
CA SER A 395 -23.21 3.21 -7.90
C SER A 395 -23.83 4.43 -7.20
N ILE A 396 -23.57 5.66 -7.69
CA ILE A 396 -24.12 6.92 -7.16
C ILE A 396 -25.13 7.50 -8.16
N SER A 397 -26.42 7.50 -7.80
CA SER A 397 -27.50 7.94 -8.68
C SER A 397 -27.49 9.44 -9.02
N GLU A 398 -27.04 10.28 -8.09
CA GLU A 398 -27.06 11.74 -8.25
C GLU A 398 -25.84 12.30 -9.02
N LEU A 399 -24.89 11.45 -9.39
CA LEU A 399 -23.66 11.86 -10.04
C LEU A 399 -23.87 12.08 -11.55
N ASP A 400 -23.34 13.19 -12.09
CA ASP A 400 -23.19 13.31 -13.55
C ASP A 400 -22.04 12.39 -14.00
N ILE A 401 -22.42 11.19 -14.43
CA ILE A 401 -21.48 10.14 -14.84
C ILE A 401 -20.54 10.61 -15.95
N SER A 402 -21.04 11.42 -16.91
CA SER A 402 -20.22 11.87 -18.04
C SER A 402 -19.15 12.86 -17.58
N LYS A 403 -19.54 13.82 -16.73
CA LYS A 403 -18.63 14.81 -16.16
C LYS A 403 -17.59 14.14 -15.25
N TYR A 404 -18.03 13.24 -14.37
CA TYR A 404 -17.14 12.48 -13.51
C TYR A 404 -16.10 11.66 -14.31
N TYR A 405 -16.52 10.97 -15.39
CA TYR A 405 -15.60 10.23 -16.25
C TYR A 405 -14.60 11.13 -16.95
N GLU A 406 -15.02 12.28 -17.45
CA GLU A 406 -14.11 13.24 -18.05
C GLU A 406 -13.07 13.73 -17.05
N GLU A 407 -13.48 14.05 -15.82
CA GLU A 407 -12.60 14.55 -14.77
C GLU A 407 -11.62 13.48 -14.28
N TYR A 408 -12.10 12.27 -14.03
CA TYR A 408 -11.24 11.14 -13.67
C TYR A 408 -10.23 10.85 -14.78
N SER A 409 -10.70 10.78 -16.03
CA SER A 409 -9.84 10.50 -17.17
C SER A 409 -8.83 11.62 -17.42
N THR A 410 -9.20 12.87 -17.16
CA THR A 410 -8.27 14.01 -17.27
C THR A 410 -7.23 13.97 -16.16
N LEU A 411 -7.65 13.75 -14.91
CA LEU A 411 -6.77 13.69 -13.74
C LEU A 411 -5.67 12.64 -13.92
N PHE A 412 -6.03 11.45 -14.41
CA PHE A 412 -5.12 10.31 -14.58
C PHE A 412 -4.49 10.20 -15.99
N HIS A 413 -4.70 11.17 -16.88
CA HIS A 413 -4.22 11.16 -18.28
C HIS A 413 -4.71 9.95 -19.12
N LEU A 414 -5.96 9.53 -18.90
CA LEU A 414 -6.61 8.37 -19.50
C LEU A 414 -7.57 8.71 -20.65
N LYS A 415 -7.87 10.00 -20.87
CA LYS A 415 -8.86 10.45 -21.86
C LYS A 415 -8.50 9.93 -23.26
N ASP A 416 -9.47 9.23 -23.88
CA ASP A 416 -9.38 8.62 -25.21
C ASP A 416 -8.19 7.66 -25.40
N LYS A 417 -7.75 6.98 -24.32
CA LYS A 417 -6.62 6.05 -24.35
C LYS A 417 -7.04 4.59 -24.47
N THR A 418 -6.17 3.82 -25.11
CA THR A 418 -6.13 2.36 -25.12
C THR A 418 -4.82 1.87 -24.51
N ILE A 419 -4.69 0.56 -24.29
CA ILE A 419 -3.41 -0.03 -23.81
C ILE A 419 -2.23 0.33 -24.72
N LEU A 420 -2.45 0.41 -26.04
CA LEU A 420 -1.38 0.74 -26.99
C LEU A 420 -0.87 2.18 -26.87
N ASP A 421 -1.63 3.07 -26.22
CA ASP A 421 -1.21 4.43 -25.91
C ASP A 421 -0.34 4.52 -24.66
N PHE A 422 -0.38 3.49 -23.80
CA PHE A 422 0.47 3.39 -22.63
C PHE A 422 1.83 2.73 -22.92
N ILE A 423 2.07 2.28 -24.16
CA ILE A 423 3.38 1.73 -24.52
C ILE A 423 4.40 2.87 -24.65
N THR A 424 5.42 2.84 -23.78
CA THR A 424 6.51 3.81 -23.76
C THR A 424 7.76 3.33 -24.50
N TYR A 425 7.88 2.01 -24.74
CA TYR A 425 8.97 1.40 -25.48
C TYR A 425 8.50 0.09 -26.14
N GLY A 426 9.04 -0.22 -27.32
CA GLY A 426 8.81 -1.50 -28.00
C GLY A 426 7.45 -1.64 -28.67
N LYS A 427 6.77 -0.54 -29.02
CA LYS A 427 5.45 -0.56 -29.67
C LYS A 427 5.44 -1.36 -30.97
N ASP A 428 6.51 -1.30 -31.75
CA ASP A 428 6.64 -2.03 -33.02
C ASP A 428 6.81 -3.55 -32.83
N ASN A 429 7.06 -4.02 -31.60
CA ASN A 429 7.11 -5.45 -31.29
C ASN A 429 5.72 -6.05 -31.02
N TYR A 430 4.68 -5.23 -30.90
CA TYR A 430 3.32 -5.70 -30.64
C TYR A 430 2.71 -6.34 -31.89
N ASP A 431 2.25 -7.58 -31.75
CA ASP A 431 1.49 -8.30 -32.77
C ASP A 431 0.09 -8.62 -32.24
N PRO A 432 -1.00 -8.09 -32.82
CA PRO A 432 -2.35 -8.34 -32.34
C PRO A 432 -2.82 -9.80 -32.49
N ASN A 433 -2.11 -10.62 -33.28
CA ASN A 433 -2.42 -12.04 -33.46
C ASN A 433 -1.79 -12.94 -32.37
N LYS A 434 -0.86 -12.40 -31.58
CA LYS A 434 -0.23 -13.12 -30.48
C LYS A 434 -1.04 -12.98 -29.18
N GLU A 435 -0.87 -13.97 -28.32
CA GLU A 435 -1.31 -13.89 -26.92
C GLU A 435 -0.41 -12.88 -26.15
N ASN A 436 -0.84 -12.42 -24.99
CA ASN A 436 -0.09 -11.46 -24.19
C ASN A 436 0.42 -12.11 -22.90
N LEU A 437 1.68 -11.87 -22.58
CA LEU A 437 2.27 -12.24 -21.31
C LEU A 437 2.77 -10.97 -20.61
N ILE A 438 2.21 -10.68 -19.43
CA ILE A 438 2.43 -9.41 -18.74
C ILE A 438 3.24 -9.64 -17.48
N PHE A 439 4.47 -9.12 -17.47
CA PHE A 439 5.31 -9.09 -16.29
C PHE A 439 4.81 -8.02 -15.34
N ILE A 440 4.42 -8.44 -14.14
CA ILE A 440 4.13 -7.53 -13.04
C ILE A 440 5.41 -7.34 -12.23
N GLY A 441 6.11 -6.26 -12.55
CA GLY A 441 7.44 -5.97 -12.02
C GLY A 441 7.43 -5.33 -10.63
N SER A 442 8.44 -5.69 -9.86
CA SER A 442 8.64 -5.23 -8.48
C SER A 442 9.94 -4.44 -8.31
N SER A 443 10.17 -3.90 -7.10
CA SER A 443 11.39 -3.17 -6.77
C SER A 443 12.61 -4.08 -6.49
N LEU A 444 12.86 -5.05 -7.38
CA LEU A 444 13.98 -6.00 -7.33
C LEU A 444 15.34 -5.37 -7.65
N PHE A 445 15.39 -4.30 -8.43
CA PHE A 445 16.63 -3.62 -8.85
C PHE A 445 16.57 -2.18 -8.34
N ARG A 446 17.64 -1.67 -7.74
CA ARG A 446 17.69 -0.27 -7.29
C ARG A 446 18.95 0.39 -7.85
N LYS A 447 18.85 1.68 -8.14
CA LYS A 447 20.06 2.51 -8.26
C LYS A 447 20.70 2.68 -6.90
N ASP A 448 21.99 2.36 -6.80
CA ASP A 448 22.77 2.78 -5.65
C ASP A 448 23.00 4.30 -5.67
N ALA A 449 23.60 4.85 -4.61
CA ALA A 449 23.95 6.27 -4.55
C ALA A 449 24.93 6.71 -5.65
N SER A 450 25.62 5.77 -6.32
CA SER A 450 26.51 6.02 -7.46
C SER A 450 25.80 5.96 -8.82
N SER A 451 24.46 5.91 -8.84
CA SER A 451 23.61 5.82 -10.04
C SER A 451 23.80 4.55 -10.87
N LYS A 452 24.51 3.53 -10.36
CA LYS A 452 24.62 2.23 -11.03
C LYS A 452 23.39 1.40 -10.71
N TRP A 453 22.78 0.83 -11.75
CA TRP A 453 21.76 -0.18 -11.59
C TRP A 453 22.39 -1.41 -10.97
N ARG A 454 21.99 -1.70 -9.74
CA ARG A 454 22.29 -2.96 -9.10
C ARG A 454 21.00 -3.74 -9.00
N LEU A 455 21.05 -5.02 -9.32
CA LEU A 455 20.11 -5.91 -8.67
C LEU A 455 20.23 -5.63 -7.18
N ARG A 456 19.11 -5.48 -6.47
CA ARG A 456 19.15 -5.54 -5.01
C ARG A 456 19.88 -6.83 -4.56
N LEU A 457 19.84 -7.83 -5.46
CA LEU A 457 20.47 -9.15 -5.47
C LEU A 457 21.85 -9.25 -6.17
N GLU A 458 22.54 -8.15 -6.55
CA GLU A 458 23.75 -8.21 -7.41
C GLU A 458 24.97 -8.85 -6.71
N PHE A 459 25.09 -8.69 -5.39
CA PHE A 459 26.23 -9.21 -4.62
C PHE A 459 26.12 -10.69 -4.22
N PRO A 460 24.91 -11.26 -4.00
CA PRO A 460 24.74 -12.71 -3.96
C PRO A 460 24.38 -13.25 -5.35
N THR A 461 25.38 -13.80 -6.04
CA THR A 461 25.23 -14.47 -7.35
C THR A 461 24.12 -15.53 -7.37
N VAL A 462 23.79 -16.12 -6.22
CA VAL A 462 22.70 -17.11 -6.06
C VAL A 462 21.34 -16.50 -6.39
N ALA A 463 21.04 -15.30 -5.88
CA ALA A 463 19.74 -14.67 -6.07
C ALA A 463 19.58 -14.08 -7.47
N THR A 464 20.66 -13.51 -8.04
CA THR A 464 20.68 -13.10 -9.45
C THR A 464 20.43 -14.29 -10.39
N ARG A 465 21.12 -15.42 -10.16
CA ARG A 465 20.94 -16.64 -10.95
C ARG A 465 19.53 -17.22 -10.85
N GLU A 466 18.92 -17.17 -9.66
CA GLU A 466 17.52 -17.61 -9.50
C GLU A 466 16.57 -16.77 -10.36
N VAL A 467 16.73 -15.45 -10.36
CA VAL A 467 15.94 -14.53 -11.20
C VAL A 467 16.13 -14.83 -12.69
N HIS A 468 17.38 -15.01 -13.14
CA HIS A 468 17.65 -15.31 -14.56
C HIS A 468 17.11 -16.68 -14.98
N ASN A 469 17.29 -17.71 -14.16
CA ASN A 469 16.73 -19.05 -14.43
C ASN A 469 15.20 -19.01 -14.53
N TYR A 470 14.53 -18.21 -13.67
CA TYR A 470 13.09 -18.00 -13.75
C TYR A 470 12.68 -17.39 -15.09
N ILE A 471 13.36 -16.32 -15.53
CA ILE A 471 13.04 -15.65 -16.80
C ILE A 471 13.29 -16.56 -17.99
N GLU A 472 14.39 -17.31 -17.99
CA GLU A 472 14.67 -18.31 -19.02
C GLU A 472 13.59 -19.38 -19.06
N LYS A 473 13.11 -19.84 -17.89
CA LYS A 473 12.02 -20.81 -17.82
C LYS A 473 10.69 -20.24 -18.33
N ILE A 474 10.39 -18.97 -18.06
CA ILE A 474 9.22 -18.31 -18.63
C ILE A 474 9.29 -18.27 -20.15
N HIS A 475 10.46 -17.95 -20.73
CA HIS A 475 10.63 -17.96 -22.19
C HIS A 475 10.50 -19.37 -22.80
N GLU A 476 10.87 -20.42 -22.06
CA GLU A 476 10.65 -21.80 -22.48
C GLU A 476 9.16 -22.18 -22.45
N LEU A 477 8.44 -21.81 -21.38
CA LEU A 477 7.02 -22.13 -21.20
C LEU A 477 6.09 -21.30 -22.10
N TYR A 478 6.49 -20.07 -22.44
CA TYR A 478 5.68 -19.09 -23.16
C TYR A 478 6.50 -18.45 -24.30
N PRO A 479 6.72 -19.13 -25.42
CA PRO A 479 7.78 -18.71 -26.32
C PRO A 479 7.44 -17.42 -27.12
N PRO A 480 8.41 -16.53 -27.41
CA PRO A 480 8.16 -15.19 -27.98
C PRO A 480 7.50 -15.14 -29.37
N GLU A 481 7.51 -16.23 -30.11
CA GLU A 481 6.78 -16.40 -31.36
C GLU A 481 5.26 -16.43 -31.16
N ARG A 482 4.78 -16.89 -30.01
CA ARG A 482 3.34 -16.96 -29.67
C ARG A 482 2.89 -15.82 -28.76
N TYR A 483 3.80 -15.27 -27.94
CA TYR A 483 3.47 -14.28 -26.93
C TYR A 483 4.10 -12.91 -27.17
N ASN A 484 3.30 -11.86 -27.00
CA ASN A 484 3.75 -10.50 -26.77
C ASN A 484 4.22 -10.35 -25.31
N TYR A 485 5.45 -9.89 -25.11
CA TYR A 485 6.01 -9.70 -23.77
C TYR A 485 5.82 -8.26 -23.29
N PHE A 486 4.79 -8.05 -22.48
CA PHE A 486 4.52 -6.76 -21.84
C PHE A 486 5.20 -6.68 -20.47
N TYR A 487 5.68 -5.49 -20.12
CA TYR A 487 6.31 -5.21 -18.84
C TYR A 487 5.63 -4.02 -18.16
N LYS A 488 4.95 -4.27 -17.03
CA LYS A 488 4.40 -3.24 -16.15
C LYS A 488 5.26 -3.14 -14.90
N LEU A 489 6.10 -2.11 -14.83
CA LEU A 489 7.03 -1.90 -13.73
C LEU A 489 6.46 -0.98 -12.63
N HIS A 490 7.13 -0.99 -11.48
CA HIS A 490 6.87 -0.04 -10.39
C HIS A 490 7.11 1.42 -10.85
N PRO A 491 6.30 2.40 -10.42
CA PRO A 491 6.39 3.80 -10.87
C PRO A 491 7.73 4.52 -10.66
N VAL A 492 8.67 3.93 -9.91
CA VAL A 492 10.01 4.48 -9.69
C VAL A 492 10.93 4.26 -10.91
N TYR A 493 10.62 3.26 -11.74
CA TYR A 493 11.35 2.94 -12.97
C TYR A 493 10.63 3.62 -14.12
N LYS A 494 11.14 4.73 -14.65
CA LYS A 494 10.51 5.46 -15.78
C LYS A 494 11.50 5.65 -16.92
N ASN A 495 10.99 5.71 -18.16
CA ASN A 495 11.80 5.98 -19.35
C ASN A 495 12.98 4.99 -19.47
N GLU A 496 14.20 5.49 -19.66
CA GLU A 496 15.43 4.67 -19.77
C GLU A 496 15.66 3.74 -18.58
N ASP A 497 15.19 4.10 -17.39
CA ASP A 497 15.33 3.28 -16.19
C ASP A 497 14.52 1.99 -16.29
N ALA A 498 13.35 2.05 -16.92
CA ALA A 498 12.54 0.87 -17.20
C ALA A 498 13.25 -0.03 -18.22
N VAL A 499 13.80 0.54 -19.30
CA VAL A 499 14.55 -0.22 -20.31
C VAL A 499 15.76 -0.94 -19.69
N LYS A 500 16.56 -0.22 -18.89
CA LYS A 500 17.73 -0.78 -18.18
C LYS A 500 17.34 -1.89 -17.20
N TYR A 501 16.25 -1.71 -16.44
CA TYR A 501 15.71 -2.75 -15.57
C TYR A 501 15.39 -4.02 -16.37
N ILE A 502 14.67 -3.89 -17.49
CA ILE A 502 14.27 -5.04 -18.31
C ILE A 502 15.49 -5.74 -18.92
N GLN A 503 16.49 -4.99 -19.37
CA GLN A 503 17.74 -5.58 -19.86
C GLN A 503 18.42 -6.41 -18.77
N LEU A 504 18.51 -5.90 -17.54
CA LEU A 504 19.12 -6.65 -16.42
C LEU A 504 18.32 -7.89 -16.04
N LEU A 505 16.99 -7.80 -16.05
CA LEU A 505 16.09 -8.92 -15.80
C LEU A 505 16.31 -10.06 -16.81
N ASN A 506 16.57 -9.71 -18.08
CA ASN A 506 16.80 -10.65 -19.17
C ASN A 506 18.27 -11.00 -19.39
N ASN A 507 19.14 -10.73 -18.41
CA ASN A 507 20.58 -10.97 -18.51
C ASN A 507 21.22 -10.35 -19.78
N SER A 508 20.80 -9.13 -20.12
CA SER A 508 21.21 -8.36 -21.31
C SER A 508 21.00 -9.04 -22.66
N LYS A 509 20.19 -10.12 -22.73
CA LYS A 509 19.73 -10.69 -24.00
C LYS A 509 18.84 -9.65 -24.70
N GLU A 510 18.95 -9.55 -26.03
CA GLU A 510 18.15 -8.62 -26.83
C GLU A 510 16.67 -8.94 -26.62
N ASN A 511 15.94 -8.00 -26.00
CA ASN A 511 14.56 -8.22 -25.59
C ASN A 511 13.62 -7.43 -26.51
N LYS A 512 12.73 -8.14 -27.22
CA LYS A 512 11.58 -7.57 -27.95
C LYS A 512 10.44 -7.16 -27.01
N GLY A 513 10.78 -6.64 -25.83
CA GLY A 513 9.83 -6.32 -24.77
C GLY A 513 9.04 -5.05 -25.06
N ILE A 514 7.79 -5.05 -24.63
CA ILE A 514 6.85 -3.93 -24.71
C ILE A 514 6.71 -3.33 -23.31
N ILE A 515 7.16 -2.10 -23.09
CA ILE A 515 7.13 -1.47 -21.76
C ILE A 515 5.92 -0.55 -21.64
N LEU A 516 5.02 -0.88 -20.71
CA LEU A 516 3.88 -0.06 -20.35
C LEU A 516 4.30 1.07 -19.40
N ASP A 517 3.69 2.25 -19.52
CA ASP A 517 3.99 3.43 -18.70
C ASP A 517 3.91 3.08 -17.21
N PRO A 518 5.05 3.07 -16.49
CA PRO A 518 5.06 2.67 -15.10
C PRO A 518 4.30 3.64 -14.18
N SER A 519 4.05 4.89 -14.62
CA SER A 519 3.37 5.92 -13.84
C SER A 519 1.85 5.77 -13.77
N VAL A 520 1.24 5.10 -14.74
CA VAL A 520 -0.18 4.75 -14.74
C VAL A 520 -0.37 3.48 -13.89
N SER A 521 -1.39 3.45 -13.04
CA SER A 521 -1.68 2.28 -12.19
C SER A 521 -2.12 1.09 -13.04
N TRP A 522 -1.88 -0.12 -12.55
CA TRP A 522 -2.33 -1.33 -13.24
C TRP A 522 -3.86 -1.39 -13.32
N GLU A 523 -4.52 -1.01 -12.23
CA GLU A 523 -5.98 -0.99 -12.10
C GLU A 523 -6.62 -0.05 -13.12
N ASN A 524 -6.01 1.11 -13.40
CA ASN A 524 -6.52 2.02 -14.44
C ASN A 524 -6.32 1.45 -15.85
N MET A 525 -5.19 0.80 -16.11
CA MET A 525 -4.98 0.10 -17.39
C MET A 525 -6.01 -1.01 -17.58
N LEU A 526 -6.25 -1.81 -16.54
CA LEU A 526 -7.21 -2.89 -16.53
C LEU A 526 -8.64 -2.36 -16.74
N ALA A 527 -9.05 -1.33 -16.00
CA ALA A 527 -10.36 -0.70 -16.15
C ALA A 527 -10.58 -0.16 -17.57
N ILE A 528 -9.57 0.47 -18.17
CA ILE A 528 -9.65 0.96 -19.56
C ILE A 528 -9.82 -0.20 -20.54
N ASP A 529 -9.02 -1.25 -20.39
CA ASP A 529 -9.04 -2.36 -21.34
C ASP A 529 -10.34 -3.15 -21.27
N LEU A 530 -10.86 -3.41 -20.07
CA LEU A 530 -12.17 -4.03 -19.86
C LEU A 530 -13.28 -3.21 -20.53
N ASN A 531 -13.28 -1.90 -20.33
CA ASN A 531 -14.24 -0.99 -20.97
C ASN A 531 -14.14 -0.98 -22.50
N ASN A 532 -12.93 -1.19 -23.04
CA ASN A 532 -12.68 -1.22 -24.48
C ASN A 532 -13.11 -2.52 -25.15
N ILE A 533 -13.53 -3.56 -24.41
CA ILE A 533 -14.11 -4.79 -24.96
C ILE A 533 -15.35 -4.46 -25.80
N SER A 534 -16.25 -3.62 -25.27
CA SER A 534 -17.50 -3.22 -25.93
C SER A 534 -17.32 -2.54 -27.29
N SER A 535 -16.16 -1.90 -27.50
CA SER A 535 -15.81 -1.21 -28.75
C SER A 535 -14.81 -1.97 -29.62
N ASN A 536 -14.52 -3.23 -29.27
CA ASN A 536 -13.53 -4.09 -29.93
C ASN A 536 -12.12 -3.44 -30.02
N LYS A 537 -11.74 -2.68 -28.99
CA LYS A 537 -10.44 -2.02 -28.86
C LYS A 537 -9.58 -2.59 -27.72
N SER A 538 -10.07 -3.60 -27.03
CA SER A 538 -9.34 -4.26 -25.94
C SER A 538 -8.13 -5.03 -26.47
N VAL A 539 -6.98 -4.80 -25.83
CA VAL A 539 -5.72 -5.45 -26.15
C VAL A 539 -5.56 -6.72 -25.34
N PHE A 540 -5.90 -6.70 -24.05
CA PHE A 540 -5.71 -7.83 -23.15
C PHE A 540 -6.87 -8.80 -23.18
N PHE A 541 -8.10 -8.34 -23.44
CA PHE A 541 -9.28 -9.17 -23.34
C PHE A 541 -10.05 -9.38 -24.66
N LYS A 542 -10.89 -10.43 -24.67
CA LYS A 542 -11.93 -10.70 -25.68
C LYS A 542 -13.29 -10.85 -24.99
N SER A 543 -14.37 -10.63 -25.75
CA SER A 543 -15.73 -10.72 -25.22
C SER A 543 -16.16 -12.13 -24.79
N ASP A 544 -15.54 -13.19 -25.33
CA ASP A 544 -15.87 -14.60 -25.05
C ASP A 544 -14.75 -15.36 -24.30
N GLU A 545 -13.80 -14.63 -23.71
CA GLU A 545 -12.51 -15.18 -23.26
C GLU A 545 -12.57 -16.22 -22.13
N PHE A 546 -13.65 -16.21 -21.35
CA PHE A 546 -13.84 -17.14 -20.24
C PHE A 546 -14.77 -18.32 -20.58
N ASN A 547 -15.26 -18.40 -21.83
CA ASN A 547 -16.09 -19.52 -22.30
C ASN A 547 -15.29 -20.66 -22.95
N LYS A 548 -13.96 -20.56 -23.04
CA LYS A 548 -13.06 -21.52 -23.70
C LYS A 548 -11.78 -21.69 -22.89
N ASP A 549 -11.11 -22.84 -23.02
CA ASP A 549 -9.86 -23.21 -22.32
C ASP A 549 -8.62 -22.34 -22.65
N SER A 550 -8.78 -21.15 -23.24
CA SER A 550 -7.69 -20.28 -23.66
C SER A 550 -7.96 -18.81 -23.31
N VAL A 551 -7.12 -18.24 -22.44
CA VAL A 551 -7.12 -16.80 -22.14
C VAL A 551 -6.05 -16.13 -22.99
N LYS A 552 -6.40 -15.02 -23.65
CA LYS A 552 -5.51 -14.21 -24.49
C LYS A 552 -4.35 -13.65 -23.69
N THR A 553 -4.55 -13.37 -22.40
CA THR A 553 -3.56 -12.71 -21.56
C THR A 553 -3.28 -13.48 -20.28
N LYS A 554 -2.00 -13.56 -19.90
CA LYS A 554 -1.55 -14.13 -18.62
C LYS A 554 -0.61 -13.20 -17.88
N LEU A 555 -0.65 -13.24 -16.55
CA LEU A 555 0.32 -12.56 -15.70
C LEU A 555 1.48 -13.48 -15.30
N TYR A 556 2.66 -12.88 -15.11
CA TYR A 556 3.80 -13.54 -14.47
C TYR A 556 4.63 -12.55 -13.65
N GLY A 557 5.39 -13.05 -12.69
CA GLY A 557 6.32 -12.24 -11.92
C GLY A 557 6.97 -12.97 -10.74
N LEU A 558 7.86 -12.27 -10.06
CA LEU A 558 8.64 -12.81 -8.94
C LEU A 558 8.13 -12.35 -7.56
N GLN A 559 6.98 -11.67 -7.52
CA GLN A 559 6.41 -11.16 -6.27
C GLN A 559 4.94 -11.53 -6.16
N ALA A 560 4.68 -12.71 -5.59
CA ALA A 560 3.32 -13.19 -5.31
C ALA A 560 2.58 -12.34 -4.25
N THR A 561 3.25 -11.43 -3.54
CA THR A 561 2.64 -10.50 -2.57
C THR A 561 2.20 -9.16 -3.14
N THR A 562 2.31 -8.96 -4.45
CA THR A 562 1.82 -7.73 -5.04
C THR A 562 0.29 -7.65 -4.94
N THR A 563 -0.22 -6.50 -4.51
CA THR A 563 -1.66 -6.21 -4.50
C THR A 563 -2.28 -6.29 -5.91
N VAL A 564 -1.46 -6.21 -6.96
CA VAL A 564 -1.88 -6.37 -8.36
C VAL A 564 -2.58 -7.71 -8.60
N LEU A 565 -2.15 -8.81 -7.95
CA LEU A 565 -2.83 -10.10 -8.13
C LEU A 565 -4.24 -10.05 -7.57
N LEU A 566 -4.38 -9.56 -6.33
CA LEU A 566 -5.66 -9.45 -5.65
C LEU A 566 -6.63 -8.49 -6.37
N THR A 567 -6.15 -7.33 -6.82
CA THR A 567 -6.97 -6.37 -7.57
C THR A 567 -7.39 -6.90 -8.93
N THR A 568 -6.50 -7.60 -9.64
CA THR A 568 -6.85 -8.23 -10.91
C THR A 568 -7.92 -9.28 -10.71
N ILE A 569 -7.77 -10.15 -9.69
CA ILE A 569 -8.77 -11.17 -9.37
C ILE A 569 -10.13 -10.51 -9.10
N ALA A 570 -10.17 -9.54 -8.18
CA ALA A 570 -11.40 -8.83 -7.82
C ALA A 570 -12.08 -8.18 -9.04
N MET A 571 -11.30 -7.45 -9.87
CA MET A 571 -11.85 -6.76 -11.04
C MET A 571 -12.37 -7.72 -12.11
N LEU A 572 -11.72 -8.87 -12.33
CA LEU A 572 -12.17 -9.85 -13.32
C LEU A 572 -13.44 -10.56 -12.86
N GLN A 573 -13.46 -11.03 -11.60
CA GLN A 573 -14.66 -11.64 -11.01
C GLN A 573 -15.84 -10.67 -11.03
N GLU A 574 -15.60 -9.41 -10.71
CA GLU A 574 -16.64 -8.37 -10.72
C GLU A 574 -17.15 -8.06 -12.14
N TYR A 575 -16.25 -7.85 -13.10
CA TYR A 575 -16.61 -7.41 -14.45
C TYR A 575 -17.24 -8.53 -15.29
N PHE A 576 -16.67 -9.74 -15.23
CA PHE A 576 -17.14 -10.88 -16.02
C PHE A 576 -18.16 -11.75 -15.28
N ASN A 577 -18.36 -11.53 -13.96
CA ASN A 577 -19.18 -12.38 -13.11
C ASN A 577 -18.75 -13.86 -13.17
N ILE A 578 -17.43 -14.07 -13.07
CA ILE A 578 -16.76 -15.38 -13.11
C ILE A 578 -16.24 -15.76 -11.72
N ASP A 579 -15.98 -17.04 -11.51
CA ASP A 579 -15.45 -17.53 -10.24
C ASP A 579 -13.91 -17.43 -10.15
N MET A 580 -13.35 -17.88 -9.03
CA MET A 580 -11.91 -17.88 -8.82
C MET A 580 -11.18 -18.82 -9.79
N GLU A 581 -11.74 -20.00 -10.10
CA GLU A 581 -11.09 -20.99 -10.97
C GLU A 581 -10.89 -20.41 -12.38
N GLU A 582 -11.94 -19.80 -12.94
CA GLU A 582 -11.91 -19.13 -14.24
C GLU A 582 -10.92 -17.94 -14.24
N THR A 583 -10.89 -17.18 -13.14
CA THR A 583 -9.98 -16.03 -12.99
C THR A 583 -8.50 -16.44 -12.95
N LEU A 584 -8.20 -17.61 -12.38
CA LEU A 584 -6.83 -18.15 -12.29
C LEU A 584 -6.26 -18.57 -13.66
N HIS A 585 -7.07 -18.65 -14.71
CA HIS A 585 -6.54 -18.81 -16.06
C HIS A 585 -5.78 -17.56 -16.56
N PHE A 586 -6.16 -16.36 -16.07
CA PHE A 586 -5.43 -15.10 -16.31
C PHE A 586 -4.34 -14.88 -15.24
N VAL A 587 -4.70 -15.04 -13.97
CA VAL A 587 -3.79 -14.90 -12.81
C VAL A 587 -3.24 -16.26 -12.40
N ASP A 588 -2.51 -16.91 -13.31
CA ASP A 588 -1.94 -18.23 -13.01
C ASP A 588 -0.81 -18.11 -11.98
N LEU A 589 -1.13 -18.41 -10.72
CA LEU A 589 -0.17 -18.31 -9.61
C LEU A 589 1.03 -19.26 -9.76
N ASN A 590 0.93 -20.25 -10.65
CA ASN A 590 2.09 -21.04 -11.03
C ASN A 590 3.21 -20.23 -11.66
N ASN A 591 2.89 -19.08 -12.26
CA ASN A 591 3.86 -18.15 -12.83
C ASN A 591 4.45 -17.18 -11.79
N PHE A 592 4.08 -17.33 -10.51
CA PHE A 592 4.55 -16.53 -9.39
C PHE A 592 5.20 -17.39 -8.29
N PRO A 593 6.25 -18.16 -8.62
CA PRO A 593 6.85 -19.08 -7.66
C PRO A 593 7.44 -18.36 -6.45
N ILE A 594 7.43 -19.05 -5.30
CA ILE A 594 8.00 -18.54 -4.06
C ILE A 594 9.53 -18.55 -4.17
N PRO A 595 10.20 -17.38 -4.06
CA PRO A 595 11.65 -17.30 -4.13
C PRO A 595 12.33 -18.10 -3.02
N GLU A 596 13.51 -18.67 -3.32
CA GLU A 596 14.27 -19.51 -2.38
C GLU A 596 15.59 -18.88 -1.93
N SER A 597 16.09 -17.90 -2.68
CA SER A 597 17.40 -17.28 -2.43
C SER A 597 17.33 -15.85 -1.89
N PHE A 598 16.15 -15.24 -1.85
CA PHE A 598 15.94 -13.91 -1.30
C PHE A 598 14.56 -13.77 -0.64
N HIS A 599 14.44 -12.84 0.30
CA HIS A 599 13.16 -12.58 0.97
C HIS A 599 12.24 -11.72 0.09
N LEU A 600 11.00 -12.18 -0.10
CA LEU A 600 10.04 -11.60 -1.03
C LEU A 600 9.67 -10.12 -0.74
N ILE A 601 9.71 -9.69 0.53
CA ILE A 601 9.46 -8.30 0.96
C ILE A 601 10.77 -7.58 1.24
N ARG A 602 11.60 -8.16 2.11
CA ARG A 602 12.90 -7.60 2.52
C ARG A 602 13.99 -8.09 1.58
N ARG A 603 13.94 -7.67 0.32
CA ARG A 603 14.75 -8.24 -0.77
C ARG A 603 16.28 -8.06 -0.66
N ASP A 604 16.78 -7.36 0.36
CA ASP A 604 18.21 -7.35 0.75
C ASP A 604 18.59 -8.55 1.64
N ASN A 605 17.61 -9.32 2.12
CA ASN A 605 17.83 -10.49 2.96
C ASN A 605 17.93 -11.72 2.06
N PHE A 606 19.09 -12.38 2.10
CA PHE A 606 19.42 -13.51 1.23
C PHE A 606 19.44 -14.83 1.99
N PHE A 607 19.16 -15.89 1.26
CA PHE A 607 19.18 -17.25 1.76
C PHE A 607 20.13 -18.09 0.90
N TYR A 608 21.13 -18.70 1.52
CA TYR A 608 22.00 -19.68 0.86
C TYR A 608 21.41 -21.10 0.95
N ASP A 609 20.60 -21.35 1.98
CA ASP A 609 19.78 -22.54 2.11
C ASP A 609 18.39 -22.27 1.49
N LYS A 610 18.11 -22.96 0.39
CA LYS A 610 16.84 -22.86 -0.35
C LYS A 610 15.62 -23.21 0.50
N LYS A 611 15.72 -24.23 1.35
CA LYS A 611 14.61 -24.67 2.21
C LYS A 611 14.29 -23.59 3.24
N LYS A 612 15.32 -22.98 3.82
CA LYS A 612 15.15 -21.84 4.74
C LYS A 612 14.50 -20.65 4.04
N GLY A 613 14.93 -20.32 2.82
CA GLY A 613 14.36 -19.22 2.05
C GLY A 613 12.90 -19.46 1.65
N TYR A 614 12.58 -20.65 1.16
CA TYR A 614 11.20 -21.06 0.87
C TYR A 614 10.31 -20.93 2.11
N ASN A 615 10.70 -21.54 3.24
CA ASN A 615 9.91 -21.51 4.46
C ASN A 615 9.67 -20.08 4.96
N ALA A 616 10.71 -19.24 4.98
CA ALA A 616 10.59 -17.85 5.42
C ALA A 616 9.62 -17.06 4.53
N ASN A 617 9.66 -17.27 3.22
CA ASN A 617 8.77 -16.59 2.28
C ASN A 617 7.34 -17.14 2.30
N TYR A 618 7.18 -18.45 2.47
CA TYR A 618 5.89 -19.11 2.59
C TYR A 618 5.11 -18.62 3.83
N GLU A 619 5.79 -18.49 4.98
CA GLU A 619 5.19 -17.92 6.20
C GLU A 619 4.77 -16.46 6.01
N GLU A 620 5.56 -15.68 5.28
CA GLU A 620 5.20 -14.29 4.99
C GLU A 620 3.98 -14.19 4.06
N MET A 621 3.88 -15.07 3.05
CA MET A 621 2.69 -15.19 2.20
C MET A 621 1.44 -15.53 3.02
N ILE A 622 1.54 -16.46 3.97
CA ILE A 622 0.44 -16.80 4.88
C ILE A 622 0.00 -15.55 5.65
N LYS A 623 0.92 -14.80 6.24
CA LYS A 623 0.56 -13.59 7.01
C LYS A 623 -0.19 -12.55 6.18
N ILE A 624 0.21 -12.36 4.93
CA ILE A 624 -0.38 -11.38 4.02
C ILE A 624 -1.77 -11.80 3.56
N TYR A 625 -1.93 -13.06 3.16
CA TYR A 625 -3.13 -13.52 2.49
C TYR A 625 -4.08 -14.32 3.38
N LYS A 626 -3.74 -14.62 4.65
CA LYS A 626 -4.54 -15.43 5.60
C LYS A 626 -6.05 -15.23 5.45
N TYR A 627 -6.51 -13.99 5.61
CA TYR A 627 -7.96 -13.70 5.58
C TYR A 627 -8.55 -13.67 4.17
N PHE A 628 -7.77 -13.36 3.13
CA PHE A 628 -8.22 -13.46 1.74
C PHE A 628 -8.36 -14.92 1.30
N VAL A 629 -7.48 -15.81 1.77
CA VAL A 629 -7.60 -17.26 1.52
C VAL A 629 -8.82 -17.83 2.21
N PHE A 630 -9.05 -17.49 3.48
CA PHE A 630 -10.22 -17.97 4.21
C PHE A 630 -11.53 -17.45 3.63
N SER A 631 -11.54 -16.22 3.08
CA SER A 631 -12.70 -15.65 2.39
C SER A 631 -12.85 -16.08 0.93
N HIS A 632 -12.03 -17.03 0.45
CA HIS A 632 -12.01 -17.48 -0.94
C HIS A 632 -11.80 -16.35 -1.97
N ASN A 633 -11.25 -15.21 -1.52
CA ASN A 633 -10.87 -14.06 -2.32
C ASN A 633 -9.42 -14.16 -2.86
N PHE A 634 -8.69 -15.18 -2.41
CA PHE A 634 -7.38 -15.54 -2.94
C PHE A 634 -7.22 -17.07 -2.82
N PRO A 635 -6.59 -17.74 -3.79
CA PRO A 635 -6.40 -19.19 -3.70
C PRO A 635 -5.42 -19.58 -2.59
N SER A 636 -5.43 -20.86 -2.22
CA SER A 636 -4.54 -21.39 -1.20
C SER A 636 -3.06 -21.14 -1.53
N ILE A 637 -2.29 -20.68 -0.55
CA ILE A 637 -0.84 -20.47 -0.69
C ILE A 637 -0.10 -21.77 -1.02
N LYS A 638 -0.65 -22.93 -0.63
CA LYS A 638 -0.11 -24.25 -0.98
C LYS A 638 -0.10 -24.52 -2.49
N SER A 639 -0.94 -23.83 -3.26
CA SER A 639 -0.98 -23.97 -4.72
C SER A 639 0.18 -23.26 -5.43
N ILE A 640 0.89 -22.37 -4.73
CA ILE A 640 1.98 -21.58 -5.31
C ILE A 640 3.27 -22.42 -5.21
N PRO A 641 3.90 -22.76 -6.34
CA PRO A 641 5.08 -23.62 -6.33
C PRO A 641 6.27 -22.90 -5.71
N SER A 642 7.19 -23.67 -5.13
CA SER A 642 8.54 -23.18 -4.88
C SER A 642 9.26 -22.85 -6.20
N MET A 643 10.28 -22.00 -6.14
CA MET A 643 11.11 -21.73 -7.31
C MET A 643 11.72 -23.01 -7.90
N SER A 644 12.23 -23.92 -7.05
CA SER A 644 12.82 -25.17 -7.56
C SER A 644 11.79 -26.11 -8.21
N GLU A 645 10.52 -26.09 -7.80
CA GLU A 645 9.45 -26.83 -8.46
C GLU A 645 9.06 -26.20 -9.80
N PHE A 646 8.92 -24.87 -9.84
CA PHE A 646 8.61 -24.15 -11.07
C PHE A 646 9.63 -24.41 -12.18
N LEU A 647 10.92 -24.39 -11.85
CA LEU A 647 12.00 -24.64 -12.81
C LEU A 647 11.99 -26.05 -13.43
N LYS A 648 11.28 -27.02 -12.82
CA LYS A 648 11.16 -28.40 -13.32
C LYS A 648 9.98 -28.63 -14.25
N LYS A 649 9.10 -27.64 -14.44
CA LYS A 649 7.90 -27.80 -15.27
C LYS A 649 8.26 -28.11 -16.73
N GLU A 650 7.50 -28.95 -17.41
CA GLU A 650 7.70 -29.24 -18.83
C GLU A 650 6.73 -28.42 -19.69
N VAL A 651 7.14 -28.11 -20.92
CA VAL A 651 6.25 -27.52 -21.93
C VAL A 651 5.15 -28.53 -22.26
N LYS A 652 3.87 -28.14 -22.08
CA LYS A 652 2.74 -28.99 -22.48
C LYS A 652 2.79 -29.15 -24.02
N LYS A 653 3.06 -30.38 -24.48
CA LYS A 653 3.26 -30.68 -25.92
C LYS A 653 1.99 -30.57 -26.77
N ASP A 654 0.81 -30.43 -26.17
CA ASP A 654 -0.47 -30.51 -26.88
C ASP A 654 -0.84 -29.24 -27.68
N GLU A 655 -0.06 -28.16 -27.60
CA GLU A 655 -0.27 -26.91 -28.37
C GLU A 655 0.72 -26.73 -29.54
N MET A 656 1.61 -27.68 -29.81
CA MET A 656 2.56 -27.64 -30.95
C MET A 656 2.08 -28.44 -32.19
N LYS A 657 0.76 -28.59 -32.38
CA LYS A 657 0.25 -28.94 -33.72
C LYS A 657 0.22 -27.68 -34.57
N MET A 658 1.38 -27.28 -35.11
CA MET A 658 1.39 -26.40 -36.28
C MET A 658 0.73 -27.17 -37.43
N ASP A 659 -0.30 -26.54 -38.01
CA ASP A 659 -0.89 -26.89 -39.30
C ASP A 659 0.24 -27.10 -40.32
N SER A 660 0.54 -28.37 -40.57
CA SER A 660 1.36 -28.83 -41.68
C SER A 660 0.48 -29.64 -42.63
N GLU A 661 -0.69 -29.11 -42.96
CA GLU A 661 -1.39 -29.45 -44.19
C GLU A 661 -1.08 -28.37 -45.23
N ILE A 662 0.12 -28.46 -45.80
CA ILE A 662 0.39 -27.88 -47.11
C ILE A 662 -0.29 -28.83 -48.10
N GLU A 663 -1.49 -28.48 -48.55
CA GLU A 663 -2.09 -29.08 -49.75
C GLU A 663 -1.15 -28.83 -50.93
N MET A 664 -0.59 -29.91 -51.49
CA MET A 664 0.07 -29.84 -52.78
C MET A 664 -0.99 -29.68 -53.89
N PRO A 665 -0.84 -28.74 -54.84
CA PRO A 665 -1.73 -28.66 -55.99
C PRO A 665 -1.53 -29.89 -56.90
N LYS A 666 -2.65 -30.35 -57.47
CA LYS A 666 -2.78 -31.53 -58.34
C LYS A 666 -1.81 -31.61 -59.51
#